data_AF-A0A8J6PCF3-F1
#
_entry.id   AF-A0A8J6PCF3-F1
#
_cell.length_a   1.000
_cell.length_b   1.000
_cell.length_c   1.000
_cell.angle_alpha   90.00
_cell.angle_beta   90.00
_cell.angle_gamma   90.00
#
_symmetry.space_group_name_H-M   'P 1'
#
loop_
_entity.id
_entity.type
_entity.pdbx_description
1 polymer ?
#
loop_
_entity_poly.entity_id
_entity_poly.type
_entity_poly.pdbx_seq_one_letter_code
_entity_poly.pdbx_strand_id
1 'polypeptide(L)'
;MNESPDDKLAIDRLRTLFVDLHQKKLINQNPGKAPRAVFRKQHGVVFGMFTINPDLRAKYKIGLFNSPGEHFPCVLRFSSDTAPTKNDLNSTVGVGIKVLTDRFPNPNFEGPNVDFIFQNFDRFFVNTAEEMADFETAALILGNVDTYFDEHKRVKELIDEMARPEGSCLTTTYWSVVPFKLGNDYIVKYRLTPCEVEKSYPVEDKNYLANDLQQRLLNKRYSFKLELGVQTTKDAQDKVNQLQEKWNPIEWVEAATIELVEQDICSKGQPEFGDQLSFNIWRVPEEHSPLGSIATARKSVYEYSAKTRYSANGWIYQESDHLPEQYKQGSEESPLDTEIVTAAIYPSIGVMRVGNSDEFYMGPLVPEPNPDNNLDNYRDQFGRLKRQAAQFRIYGLNAKGKVVKELTMDKNAKIEWSVHLANQKAAWYEFNIALDIPDAKNYPACNPRNLKINDRKSLIIDGGRQIIKNTKAQEKKVFKGNFLTKSDIYLGELFLEDTSSRLIVLGGKGKAENINGDMAITFANNDGWYDDTSDGPVRAKVQLNGKDIQVKPAWVICGPPDYAPMQKSVRTMWDLMRDLAVTNKLLPIPELPSLKEDILPIFQRMTDLQWVNKGFSDYFGALGPFNFNSPEWMHKISDASQGNLEFRRILYNQFRKIDLPASQSPALWPWLYGDGVEIPQENTNTQHSTLTGLQLRFLKQWMEGKFINDLKKPGIEGCPFHAAKEEAVQDKWKNIDEYPVGEQPDLLTRAALDYCLADAFHPGCEITWPIRNPNMYMDAFRMKHESTKSFMDNDEDLSKYLNYGATINYTLPDADVNPFGGQVAGGLTRWMAIPWQTDTSSCRDGYDLNYDPYVPTFWPARVPNNILALSDAIQLESPELGMKEKLALFNYRKEWLADLPGEPTRFTDYREVINSMVSHYDRVGVVLQREVEGVERITDKIQIAFPKTLQHLVNVIYELLHQPTWLTKDDLYAILKPIFKDDFNKIGNTIDFLLEFKERTEKFLSKSIASIAKIEKSSGVKLLSGVQKSRSEAMVQTQLQEGLKRIIAEADENYKKAILKPGTEVITIHEQFRRQTQHKQ
;
A
#
# COMPACT_ATOMS: atom_id res chain seq x y z
N MET A 1 56.23 29.98 7.88
CA MET A 1 57.38 29.32 7.23
C MET A 1 57.22 29.55 5.75
N ASN A 2 58.22 30.13 5.08
CA ASN A 2 58.18 30.25 3.63
C ASN A 2 58.38 28.85 3.03
N GLU A 3 57.47 28.42 2.15
CA GLU A 3 57.56 27.16 1.41
C GLU A 3 58.91 27.11 0.67
N SER A 4 59.61 25.96 0.74
CA SER A 4 60.80 25.76 -0.09
C SER A 4 60.39 25.66 -1.57
N PRO A 5 61.25 26.02 -2.53
CA PRO A 5 60.97 25.81 -3.95
C PRO A 5 60.58 24.36 -4.28
N ASP A 6 61.17 23.39 -3.57
CA ASP A 6 60.92 21.96 -3.76
C ASP A 6 59.55 21.53 -3.21
N ASP A 7 59.13 22.07 -2.05
CA ASP A 7 57.78 21.86 -1.51
C ASP A 7 56.71 22.39 -2.48
N LYS A 8 56.94 23.56 -3.08
CA LYS A 8 55.99 24.15 -4.04
C LYS A 8 55.82 23.26 -5.28
N LEU A 9 56.91 22.71 -5.79
CA LEU A 9 56.88 21.77 -6.92
C LEU A 9 56.13 20.48 -6.55
N ALA A 10 56.38 19.91 -5.37
CA ALA A 10 55.68 18.72 -4.89
C ALA A 10 54.16 18.95 -4.75
N ILE A 11 53.75 20.11 -4.23
CA ILE A 11 52.34 20.48 -4.07
C ILE A 11 51.64 20.61 -5.44
N ASP A 12 52.29 21.25 -6.42
CA ASP A 12 51.76 21.36 -7.78
C ASP A 12 51.66 19.99 -8.47
N ARG A 13 52.62 19.08 -8.24
CA ARG A 13 52.55 17.68 -8.70
C ARG A 13 51.35 16.96 -8.08
N LEU A 14 51.15 17.05 -6.77
CA LEU A 14 50.03 16.41 -6.07
C LEU A 14 48.67 16.94 -6.54
N ARG A 15 48.54 18.25 -6.77
CA ARG A 15 47.33 18.83 -7.37
C ARG A 15 47.02 18.18 -8.72
N THR A 16 48.04 18.05 -9.56
CA THR A 16 47.93 17.47 -10.90
C THR A 16 47.52 15.99 -10.82
N LEU A 17 48.18 15.20 -9.96
CA LEU A 17 47.93 13.76 -9.81
C LEU A 17 46.52 13.47 -9.27
N PHE A 18 46.15 14.07 -8.12
CA PHE A 18 44.88 13.78 -7.47
C PHE A 18 43.67 14.40 -8.17
N VAL A 19 43.80 15.63 -8.67
CA VAL A 19 42.65 16.37 -9.18
C VAL A 19 42.59 16.33 -10.69
N ASP A 20 43.65 16.74 -11.38
CA ASP A 20 43.62 16.88 -12.83
C ASP A 20 43.62 15.54 -13.57
N LEU A 21 44.42 14.57 -13.11
CA LEU A 21 44.52 13.25 -13.74
C LEU A 21 43.52 12.24 -13.18
N HIS A 22 43.32 12.20 -11.86
CA HIS A 22 42.44 11.21 -11.24
C HIS A 22 40.99 11.70 -11.10
N GLN A 23 40.73 12.76 -10.34
CA GLN A 23 39.36 13.21 -10.07
C GLN A 23 38.62 13.65 -11.33
N LYS A 24 39.20 14.52 -12.17
CA LYS A 24 38.55 14.98 -13.41
C LYS A 24 38.27 13.83 -14.38
N LYS A 25 39.14 12.82 -14.46
CA LYS A 25 38.88 11.60 -15.23
C LYS A 25 37.62 10.88 -14.72
N LEU A 26 37.47 10.72 -13.40
CA LEU A 26 36.27 10.11 -12.81
C LEU A 26 35.01 10.95 -13.01
N ILE A 27 35.12 12.29 -12.94
CA ILE A 27 34.03 13.22 -13.23
C ILE A 27 33.55 13.05 -14.66
N ASN A 28 34.48 13.00 -15.62
CA ASN A 28 34.15 12.82 -17.04
C ASN A 28 33.50 11.45 -17.32
N GLN A 29 33.84 10.43 -16.53
CA GLN A 29 33.22 9.10 -16.61
C GLN A 29 31.84 9.03 -15.97
N ASN A 30 31.46 10.01 -15.12
CA ASN A 30 30.18 10.02 -14.39
C ASN A 30 29.52 11.42 -14.45
N PRO A 31 28.98 11.84 -15.61
CA PRO A 31 28.35 13.14 -15.77
C PRO A 31 27.21 13.35 -14.75
N GLY A 32 27.23 14.48 -14.03
CA GLY A 32 26.20 14.85 -13.05
C GLY A 32 26.39 14.29 -11.63
N LYS A 33 27.45 13.52 -11.36
CA LYS A 33 27.83 13.06 -10.01
C LYS A 33 29.35 13.11 -9.82
N ALA A 34 29.91 14.31 -9.70
CA ALA A 34 31.34 14.52 -9.51
C ALA A 34 31.81 13.99 -8.13
N PRO A 35 32.69 12.96 -8.08
CA PRO A 35 33.16 12.40 -6.81
C PRO A 35 34.24 13.27 -6.16
N ARG A 36 34.57 12.95 -4.90
CA ARG A 36 35.78 13.45 -4.22
C ARG A 36 37.05 12.80 -4.82
N ALA A 37 38.21 13.42 -4.61
CA ALA A 37 39.50 12.85 -5.05
C ALA A 37 39.92 11.62 -4.22
N VAL A 38 39.72 11.68 -2.90
CA VAL A 38 40.09 10.63 -1.91
C VAL A 38 38.92 10.38 -0.94
N PHE A 39 38.94 9.27 -0.17
CA PHE A 39 37.86 8.91 0.76
C PHE A 39 36.47 8.95 0.11
N ARG A 40 36.39 8.32 -1.08
CA ARG A 40 35.28 8.41 -2.02
C ARG A 40 34.06 7.63 -1.59
N LYS A 41 34.23 6.58 -0.79
CA LYS A 41 33.13 5.76 -0.31
C LYS A 41 32.56 6.35 0.96
N GLN A 42 31.39 6.99 0.87
CA GLN A 42 30.67 7.52 2.01
C GLN A 42 29.90 6.41 2.72
N HIS A 43 30.07 6.31 4.04
CA HIS A 43 29.29 5.39 4.90
C HIS A 43 28.08 6.08 5.50
N GLY A 44 28.21 7.37 5.82
CA GLY A 44 27.11 8.15 6.37
C GLY A 44 27.52 9.57 6.73
N VAL A 45 26.50 10.43 6.84
CA VAL A 45 26.61 11.82 7.31
C VAL A 45 25.81 11.89 8.59
N VAL A 46 26.43 12.32 9.67
CA VAL A 46 25.86 12.26 11.02
C VAL A 46 25.91 13.66 11.63
N PHE A 47 24.79 14.11 12.16
CA PHE A 47 24.69 15.36 12.89
C PHE A 47 24.95 15.12 14.37
N GLY A 48 25.62 16.06 15.03
CA GLY A 48 25.90 15.96 16.45
C GLY A 48 26.19 17.30 17.10
N MET A 49 26.53 17.26 18.38
CA MET A 49 26.90 18.41 19.19
C MET A 49 28.34 18.27 19.68
N PHE A 50 29.18 19.26 19.36
CA PHE A 50 30.55 19.37 19.81
C PHE A 50 30.60 20.24 21.06
N THR A 51 30.99 19.66 22.20
CA THR A 51 31.02 20.32 23.51
C THR A 51 32.44 20.42 24.01
N ILE A 52 32.94 21.65 24.24
CA ILE A 52 34.26 21.85 24.83
C ILE A 52 34.23 21.40 26.29
N ASN A 53 35.23 20.61 26.71
CA ASN A 53 35.30 20.10 28.08
C ASN A 53 35.28 21.25 29.10
N PRO A 54 34.27 21.33 29.99
CA PRO A 54 34.17 22.39 30.99
C PRO A 54 35.35 22.41 31.97
N ASP A 55 35.94 21.24 32.22
CA ASP A 55 37.06 21.04 33.17
C ASP A 55 38.44 21.14 32.50
N LEU A 56 38.51 21.69 31.27
CA LEU A 56 39.78 21.82 30.55
C LEU A 56 40.77 22.67 31.35
N ARG A 57 42.00 22.16 31.52
CA ARG A 57 43.07 22.84 32.27
C ARG A 57 43.42 24.18 31.61
N ALA A 58 43.65 25.21 32.43
CA ALA A 58 43.86 26.60 31.97
C ALA A 58 44.91 26.74 30.84
N LYS A 59 46.03 26.00 30.91
CA LYS A 59 47.10 26.02 29.89
C LYS A 59 46.69 25.53 28.49
N TYR A 60 45.52 24.88 28.36
CA TYR A 60 45.01 24.32 27.10
C TYR A 60 43.77 25.04 26.57
N LYS A 61 43.29 26.08 27.26
CA LYS A 61 42.18 26.93 26.82
C LYS A 61 42.67 27.93 25.75
N ILE A 62 42.95 27.44 24.54
CA ILE A 62 43.55 28.22 23.46
C ILE A 62 42.74 28.06 22.16
N GLY A 63 42.55 29.15 21.41
CA GLY A 63 41.79 29.18 20.15
C GLY A 63 40.37 28.62 20.32
N LEU A 64 40.02 27.59 19.55
CA LEU A 64 38.72 26.88 19.65
C LEU A 64 38.41 26.46 21.10
N PHE A 65 39.39 26.03 21.88
CA PHE A 65 39.17 25.51 23.24
C PHE A 65 39.14 26.58 24.34
N ASN A 66 39.16 27.87 23.98
CA ASN A 66 39.16 28.98 24.93
C ASN A 66 37.78 29.27 25.56
N SER A 67 36.75 28.48 25.24
CA SER A 67 35.40 28.58 25.80
C SER A 67 34.93 27.25 26.42
N PRO A 68 35.48 26.81 27.57
CA PRO A 68 35.04 25.59 28.24
C PRO A 68 33.53 25.55 28.50
N GLY A 69 32.91 24.40 28.24
CA GLY A 69 31.47 24.18 28.40
C GLY A 69 30.63 24.66 27.21
N GLU A 70 31.24 25.27 26.20
CA GLU A 70 30.49 25.72 25.03
C GLU A 70 30.14 24.59 24.06
N HIS A 71 28.97 24.71 23.44
CA HIS A 71 28.40 23.73 22.52
C HIS A 71 28.28 24.30 21.11
N PHE A 72 28.70 23.53 20.11
CA PHE A 72 28.63 23.87 18.69
C PHE A 72 27.97 22.72 17.92
N PRO A 73 26.96 23.00 17.06
CA PRO A 73 26.48 22.00 16.12
C PRO A 73 27.63 21.51 15.24
N CYS A 74 27.66 20.22 14.94
CA CYS A 74 28.69 19.65 14.08
C CYS A 74 28.14 18.60 13.13
N VAL A 75 28.86 18.38 12.03
CA VAL A 75 28.57 17.37 11.02
C VAL A 75 29.77 16.46 10.89
N LEU A 76 29.53 15.15 11.00
CA LEU A 76 30.53 14.11 10.81
C LEU A 76 30.23 13.37 9.51
N ARG A 77 31.23 13.27 8.64
CA ARG A 77 31.17 12.44 7.43
C ARG A 77 32.08 11.23 7.62
N PHE A 78 31.48 10.05 7.77
CA PHE A 78 32.19 8.79 7.80
C PHE A 78 32.40 8.26 6.38
N SER A 79 33.61 7.81 6.08
CA SER A 79 33.97 7.33 4.74
C SER A 79 35.21 6.44 4.74
N SER A 80 35.41 5.66 3.69
CA SER A 80 36.65 4.87 3.49
C SER A 80 37.43 5.33 2.27
N ASP A 81 38.76 5.17 2.33
CA ASP A 81 39.66 5.39 1.20
C ASP A 81 39.69 4.18 0.26
N THR A 82 38.52 3.91 -0.33
CA THR A 82 38.31 2.86 -1.32
C THR A 82 37.28 3.30 -2.35
N ALA A 83 37.15 2.55 -3.44
CA ALA A 83 36.12 2.84 -4.43
C ALA A 83 34.72 2.50 -3.86
N PRO A 84 33.67 3.28 -4.19
CA PRO A 84 32.30 2.98 -3.73
C PRO A 84 31.77 1.59 -4.11
N THR A 85 32.41 0.92 -5.07
CA THR A 85 32.05 -0.42 -5.54
C THR A 85 32.81 -1.56 -4.83
N LYS A 86 33.88 -1.26 -4.09
CA LYS A 86 34.74 -2.25 -3.42
C LYS A 86 34.21 -2.61 -2.03
N ASN A 87 34.67 -3.74 -1.48
CA ASN A 87 34.35 -4.17 -0.11
C ASN A 87 34.90 -3.17 0.92
N ASP A 88 34.24 -3.07 2.07
CA ASP A 88 34.65 -2.25 3.23
C ASP A 88 35.81 -2.86 4.03
N LEU A 89 35.99 -4.18 3.96
CA LEU A 89 37.07 -4.90 4.64
C LEU A 89 38.46 -4.37 4.23
N ASN A 90 39.33 -4.25 5.22
CA ASN A 90 40.72 -3.80 5.08
C ASN A 90 40.86 -2.41 4.42
N SER A 91 39.82 -1.58 4.49
CA SER A 91 39.88 -0.20 4.04
C SER A 91 40.28 0.73 5.18
N THR A 92 41.03 1.80 4.87
CA THR A 92 41.26 2.88 5.83
C THR A 92 39.97 3.68 6.00
N VAL A 93 39.43 3.72 7.21
CA VAL A 93 38.21 4.45 7.57
C VAL A 93 38.59 5.84 8.08
N GLY A 94 37.91 6.87 7.61
CA GLY A 94 38.11 8.26 7.99
C GLY A 94 36.82 8.96 8.39
N VAL A 95 36.98 9.96 9.23
CA VAL A 95 35.90 10.85 9.65
C VAL A 95 36.33 12.31 9.46
N GLY A 96 35.54 13.05 8.69
CA GLY A 96 35.64 14.51 8.59
C GLY A 96 34.62 15.14 9.52
N ILE A 97 35.04 16.04 10.41
CA ILE A 97 34.18 16.74 11.35
C ILE A 97 34.20 18.22 10.99
N LYS A 98 33.03 18.80 10.80
CA LYS A 98 32.85 20.24 10.61
C LYS A 98 32.08 20.78 11.80
N VAL A 99 32.74 21.61 12.61
CA VAL A 99 32.13 22.37 13.69
C VAL A 99 31.58 23.66 13.11
N LEU A 100 30.26 23.84 13.25
CA LEU A 100 29.53 24.95 12.66
C LEU A 100 29.47 26.11 13.65
N THR A 101 29.97 27.27 13.24
CA THR A 101 30.13 28.43 14.10
C THR A 101 30.36 29.70 13.30
N ASP A 102 30.05 30.84 13.90
CA ASP A 102 30.28 32.20 13.42
C ASP A 102 31.55 32.87 13.99
N ARG A 103 32.28 32.16 14.86
CA ARG A 103 33.30 32.78 15.73
C ARG A 103 34.72 32.74 15.24
N PHE A 104 35.04 31.86 14.30
CA PHE A 104 36.42 31.61 13.89
C PHE A 104 36.63 31.89 12.39
N PRO A 105 36.41 33.13 11.93
CA PRO A 105 36.65 33.48 10.53
C PRO A 105 38.13 33.26 10.19
N ASN A 106 38.39 32.62 9.05
CA ASN A 106 39.73 32.42 8.55
C ASN A 106 39.89 33.14 7.21
N PRO A 107 40.80 34.11 7.05
CA PRO A 107 40.90 34.92 5.83
C PRO A 107 41.28 34.12 4.57
N ASN A 108 41.78 32.90 4.71
CA ASN A 108 42.14 32.03 3.59
C ASN A 108 41.01 31.06 3.17
N PHE A 109 39.91 31.00 3.92
CA PHE A 109 38.84 30.05 3.68
C PHE A 109 37.47 30.73 3.80
N GLU A 110 36.49 30.19 3.09
CA GLU A 110 35.12 30.66 3.20
C GLU A 110 34.48 30.17 4.52
N GLY A 111 33.71 31.06 5.14
CA GLY A 111 32.94 30.78 6.35
C GLY A 111 33.77 30.68 7.63
N PRO A 112 33.09 30.59 8.79
CA PRO A 112 33.71 30.68 10.12
C PRO A 112 33.86 29.32 10.81
N ASN A 113 33.54 28.24 10.10
CA ASN A 113 33.54 26.86 10.59
C ASN A 113 34.94 26.36 10.94
N VAL A 114 35.02 25.32 11.77
CA VAL A 114 36.29 24.63 12.11
C VAL A 114 36.25 23.18 11.65
N ASP A 115 37.27 22.75 10.90
CA ASP A 115 37.33 21.42 10.29
C ASP A 115 38.40 20.53 10.94
N PHE A 116 38.03 19.29 11.24
CA PHE A 116 38.94 18.22 11.62
C PHE A 116 38.83 17.06 10.64
N ILE A 117 39.95 16.42 10.32
CA ILE A 117 39.98 15.24 9.45
C ILE A 117 40.83 14.17 10.12
N PHE A 118 40.24 13.00 10.30
CA PHE A 118 40.87 11.87 10.94
C PHE A 118 40.84 10.62 10.07
N GLN A 119 41.74 9.69 10.37
CA GLN A 119 41.76 8.33 9.85
C GLN A 119 41.92 7.34 11.01
N ASN A 120 41.48 6.10 10.84
CA ASN A 120 41.58 5.04 11.84
C ASN A 120 43.01 4.49 12.01
N PHE A 121 44.06 5.29 11.80
CA PHE A 121 45.45 4.85 11.95
C PHE A 121 46.33 5.91 12.59
N ASP A 122 47.21 5.50 13.50
CA ASP A 122 47.95 6.40 14.40
C ASP A 122 49.24 7.00 13.79
N ARG A 123 49.55 6.66 12.55
CA ARG A 123 50.69 7.12 11.74
C ARG A 123 50.25 7.45 10.31
N PHE A 124 51.12 8.02 9.50
CA PHE A 124 50.93 8.17 8.04
C PHE A 124 52.04 7.43 7.30
N PHE A 125 51.75 6.96 6.09
CA PHE A 125 52.68 6.09 5.35
C PHE A 125 53.83 6.86 4.68
N VAL A 126 53.77 8.19 4.58
CA VAL A 126 54.85 9.07 4.09
C VAL A 126 55.07 10.26 5.03
N ASN A 127 56.26 10.85 5.00
CA ASN A 127 56.68 11.94 5.87
C ASN A 127 56.44 13.34 5.26
N THR A 128 56.63 13.49 3.95
CA THR A 128 56.63 14.79 3.26
C THR A 128 55.74 14.79 2.01
N ALA A 129 55.39 15.99 1.50
CA ALA A 129 54.63 16.11 0.25
C ALA A 129 55.41 15.59 -0.97
N GLU A 130 56.74 15.65 -0.93
CA GLU A 130 57.62 15.10 -1.97
C GLU A 130 57.51 13.57 -2.03
N GLU A 131 57.65 12.88 -0.89
CA GLU A 131 57.48 11.43 -0.81
C GLU A 131 56.08 11.01 -1.26
N MET A 132 55.04 11.77 -0.89
CA MET A 132 53.67 11.53 -1.37
C MET A 132 53.56 11.68 -2.90
N ALA A 133 54.20 12.70 -3.48
CA ALA A 133 54.16 12.94 -4.92
C ALA A 133 54.87 11.82 -5.69
N ASP A 134 55.98 11.32 -5.17
CA ASP A 134 56.73 10.21 -5.76
C ASP A 134 55.97 8.90 -5.68
N PHE A 135 55.37 8.59 -4.52
CA PHE A 135 54.49 7.43 -4.36
C PHE A 135 53.32 7.45 -5.37
N GLU A 136 52.60 8.57 -5.45
CA GLU A 136 51.46 8.71 -6.39
C GLU A 136 51.90 8.69 -7.86
N THR A 137 53.11 9.19 -8.16
CA THR A 137 53.68 9.08 -9.52
C THR A 137 53.95 7.61 -9.87
N ALA A 138 54.54 6.84 -8.96
CA ALA A 138 54.77 5.42 -9.16
C ALA A 138 53.45 4.65 -9.33
N ALA A 139 52.45 4.96 -8.50
CA ALA A 139 51.15 4.29 -8.53
C ALA A 139 50.28 4.65 -9.76
N LEU A 140 50.16 5.93 -10.11
CA LEU A 140 49.20 6.41 -11.10
C LEU A 140 49.78 6.64 -12.50
N ILE A 141 51.08 6.94 -12.62
CA ILE A 141 51.72 7.28 -13.90
C ILE A 141 52.55 6.12 -14.43
N LEU A 142 53.46 5.61 -13.61
CA LEU A 142 54.41 4.58 -14.02
C LEU A 142 53.81 3.16 -13.94
N GLY A 143 52.78 2.96 -13.12
CA GLY A 143 52.11 1.67 -12.93
C GLY A 143 53.02 0.61 -12.31
N ASN A 144 54.05 1.01 -11.56
CA ASN A 144 55.11 0.16 -11.03
C ASN A 144 55.27 0.28 -9.51
N VAL A 145 54.15 0.38 -8.78
CA VAL A 145 54.14 0.58 -7.32
C VAL A 145 54.95 -0.48 -6.56
N ASP A 146 55.03 -1.71 -7.09
CA ASP A 146 55.83 -2.79 -6.51
C ASP A 146 57.33 -2.45 -6.46
N THR A 147 57.86 -1.82 -7.53
CA THR A 147 59.26 -1.36 -7.57
C THR A 147 59.50 -0.24 -6.55
N TYR A 148 58.54 0.68 -6.41
CA TYR A 148 58.63 1.72 -5.38
C TYR A 148 58.67 1.12 -3.98
N PHE A 149 57.89 0.06 -3.73
CA PHE A 149 57.89 -0.65 -2.45
C PHE A 149 59.18 -1.40 -2.15
N ASP A 150 59.88 -1.92 -3.16
CA ASP A 150 61.19 -2.57 -2.97
C ASP A 150 62.24 -1.57 -2.46
N GLU A 151 62.17 -0.33 -2.92
CA GLU A 151 63.06 0.77 -2.53
C GLU A 151 62.60 1.48 -1.23
N HIS A 152 61.29 1.48 -0.95
CA HIS A 152 60.66 2.17 0.18
C HIS A 152 59.90 1.21 1.11
N LYS A 153 60.61 0.21 1.65
CA LYS A 153 60.01 -0.87 2.47
C LYS A 153 59.16 -0.36 3.63
N ARG A 154 59.57 0.74 4.29
CA ARG A 154 58.82 1.34 5.39
C ARG A 154 57.43 1.84 4.97
N VAL A 155 57.31 2.36 3.75
CA VAL A 155 56.02 2.81 3.18
C VAL A 155 55.10 1.61 2.99
N LYS A 156 55.62 0.50 2.44
CA LYS A 156 54.87 -0.74 2.26
C LYS A 156 54.37 -1.30 3.59
N GLU A 157 55.26 -1.42 4.59
CA GLU A 157 54.93 -1.90 5.93
C GLU A 157 53.76 -1.11 6.54
N LEU A 158 53.79 0.22 6.44
CA LEU A 158 52.74 1.07 6.99
C LEU A 158 51.42 0.95 6.21
N ILE A 159 51.46 0.82 4.87
CA ILE A 159 50.26 0.56 4.06
C ILE A 159 49.63 -0.80 4.43
N ASP A 160 50.44 -1.83 4.60
CA ASP A 160 49.97 -3.15 5.02
C ASP A 160 49.38 -3.10 6.45
N GLU A 161 49.98 -2.35 7.37
CA GLU A 161 49.44 -2.12 8.73
C GLU A 161 48.12 -1.30 8.71
N MET A 162 47.96 -0.38 7.76
CA MET A 162 46.73 0.41 7.58
C MET A 162 45.57 -0.44 7.04
N ALA A 163 45.86 -1.52 6.31
CA ALA A 163 44.89 -2.43 5.73
C ALA A 163 44.31 -3.41 6.77
N ARG A 164 43.52 -2.89 7.72
CA ARG A 164 42.94 -3.67 8.83
C ARG A 164 41.41 -3.71 8.79
N PRO A 165 40.78 -4.79 9.27
CA PRO A 165 39.33 -4.90 9.30
C PRO A 165 38.76 -4.12 10.50
N GLU A 166 37.71 -3.34 10.27
CA GLU A 166 37.01 -2.58 11.30
C GLU A 166 35.59 -3.10 11.46
N GLY A 167 35.06 -3.16 12.67
CA GLY A 167 33.68 -3.64 12.87
C GLY A 167 32.63 -2.54 12.73
N SER A 168 32.99 -1.28 13.00
CA SER A 168 32.06 -0.16 13.03
C SER A 168 32.79 1.17 12.89
N CYS A 169 32.14 2.14 12.23
CA CYS A 169 32.57 3.53 12.24
C CYS A 169 32.42 4.21 13.61
N LEU A 170 31.53 3.71 14.48
CA LEU A 170 31.19 4.34 15.76
C LEU A 170 32.04 3.85 16.94
N THR A 171 32.69 2.70 16.82
CA THR A 171 33.46 2.07 17.91
C THR A 171 34.95 1.98 17.61
N THR A 172 35.41 2.58 16.52
CA THR A 172 36.84 2.65 16.18
C THR A 172 37.46 3.98 16.63
N THR A 173 38.76 3.96 16.90
CA THR A 173 39.52 5.17 17.27
C THR A 173 40.11 5.81 16.03
N TYR A 174 40.11 7.14 15.97
CA TYR A 174 40.68 7.90 14.86
C TYR A 174 41.76 8.87 15.31
N TRP A 175 42.69 9.21 14.41
CA TRP A 175 43.80 10.13 14.66
C TRP A 175 43.91 11.16 13.52
N SER A 176 44.32 12.39 13.87
CA SER A 176 44.69 13.36 12.85
C SER A 176 45.95 12.88 12.13
N VAL A 177 46.06 13.16 10.83
CA VAL A 177 47.22 12.69 10.07
C VAL A 177 48.49 13.48 10.43
N VAL A 178 48.35 14.80 10.55
CA VAL A 178 49.45 15.74 10.82
C VAL A 178 49.33 16.33 12.24
N PRO A 179 50.41 16.91 12.79
CA PRO A 179 50.35 17.69 14.02
C PRO A 179 49.82 19.12 13.78
N PHE A 180 49.29 19.72 14.85
CA PHE A 180 48.70 21.06 14.86
C PHE A 180 49.32 21.89 15.99
N LYS A 181 49.37 23.20 15.82
CA LYS A 181 49.67 24.10 16.94
C LYS A 181 48.59 24.02 18.02
N LEU A 182 48.97 24.34 19.25
CA LEU A 182 48.06 24.73 20.32
C LEU A 182 48.66 25.96 20.99
N GLY A 183 48.43 27.11 20.37
CA GLY A 183 49.13 28.36 20.70
C GLY A 183 50.61 28.29 20.32
N ASN A 184 51.46 29.01 21.05
CA ASN A 184 52.90 29.06 20.79
C ASN A 184 53.70 27.99 21.54
N ASP A 185 53.15 27.47 22.65
CA ASP A 185 53.90 26.66 23.60
C ASP A 185 53.80 25.15 23.33
N TYR A 186 52.78 24.72 22.58
CA TYR A 186 52.48 23.30 22.37
C TYR A 186 52.21 22.95 20.91
N ILE A 187 52.55 21.70 20.57
CA ILE A 187 52.15 21.02 19.34
C ILE A 187 51.36 19.77 19.75
N VAL A 188 50.24 19.52 19.06
CA VAL A 188 49.31 18.44 19.39
C VAL A 188 49.02 17.55 18.19
N LYS A 189 48.75 16.28 18.46
CA LYS A 189 48.04 15.38 17.54
C LYS A 189 46.66 15.08 18.12
N TYR A 190 45.62 15.21 17.31
CA TYR A 190 44.26 14.93 17.78
C TYR A 190 43.97 13.43 17.72
N ARG A 191 43.27 12.93 18.75
CA ARG A 191 42.70 11.57 18.79
C ARG A 191 41.21 11.66 19.07
N LEU A 192 40.42 10.86 18.36
CA LEU A 192 38.99 10.72 18.55
C LEU A 192 38.71 9.32 19.07
N THR A 193 38.34 9.21 20.34
CA THR A 193 38.14 7.94 21.04
C THR A 193 36.66 7.71 21.29
N PRO A 194 36.07 6.57 20.88
CA PRO A 194 34.66 6.28 21.15
C PRO A 194 34.41 6.08 22.65
N CYS A 195 33.28 6.55 23.15
CA CYS A 195 32.87 6.33 24.54
C CYS A 195 32.30 4.92 24.75
N GLU A 196 31.65 4.37 23.74
CA GLU A 196 31.03 3.06 23.78
C GLU A 196 32.03 1.94 23.41
N VAL A 197 31.99 0.82 24.16
CA VAL A 197 32.93 -0.32 24.02
C VAL A 197 32.29 -1.57 23.41
N GLU A 198 31.19 -1.41 22.68
CA GLU A 198 30.48 -2.54 22.09
C GLU A 198 31.34 -3.26 21.05
N LYS A 199 31.31 -4.60 21.09
CA LYS A 199 32.01 -5.41 20.10
C LYS A 199 31.24 -5.40 18.79
N SER A 200 31.90 -4.94 17.74
CA SER A 200 31.47 -5.13 16.36
C SER A 200 32.41 -6.09 15.65
N TYR A 201 31.85 -6.91 14.77
CA TYR A 201 32.62 -7.86 13.98
C TYR A 201 32.59 -7.42 12.50
N PRO A 202 33.75 -7.30 11.85
CA PRO A 202 33.82 -7.04 10.42
C PRO A 202 33.07 -8.13 9.64
N VAL A 203 32.27 -7.73 8.66
CA VAL A 203 31.51 -8.64 7.79
C VAL A 203 32.04 -8.51 6.37
N GLU A 204 32.12 -9.62 5.64
CA GLU A 204 32.44 -9.58 4.21
C GLU A 204 31.22 -9.12 3.40
N ASP A 205 30.94 -7.83 3.45
CA ASP A 205 29.89 -7.20 2.67
C ASP A 205 30.36 -5.87 2.10
N LYS A 206 29.75 -5.48 0.98
CA LYS A 206 30.12 -4.24 0.31
C LYS A 206 29.84 -3.03 1.20
N ASN A 207 28.78 -2.95 1.99
CA ASN A 207 28.37 -1.74 2.69
C ASN A 207 28.17 -1.95 4.20
N TYR A 208 28.79 -2.96 4.82
CA TYR A 208 28.52 -3.27 6.23
C TYR A 208 28.81 -2.10 7.18
N LEU A 209 29.81 -1.25 6.88
CA LEU A 209 30.11 -0.09 7.73
C LEU A 209 29.00 0.96 7.69
N ALA A 210 28.39 1.18 6.52
CA ALA A 210 27.24 2.07 6.35
C ALA A 210 25.99 1.52 7.05
N ASN A 211 25.74 0.22 6.88
CA ASN A 211 24.60 -0.47 7.47
C ASN A 211 24.70 -0.50 9.01
N ASP A 212 25.88 -0.82 9.55
CA ASP A 212 26.14 -0.79 11.00
C ASP A 212 25.97 0.63 11.56
N LEU A 213 26.53 1.65 10.88
CA LEU A 213 26.37 3.05 11.27
C LEU A 213 24.89 3.48 11.32
N GLN A 214 24.11 3.13 10.31
CA GLN A 214 22.67 3.43 10.26
C GLN A 214 21.92 2.72 11.38
N GLN A 215 22.07 1.41 11.50
CA GLN A 215 21.36 0.61 12.50
C GLN A 215 21.65 1.11 13.92
N ARG A 216 22.90 1.44 14.21
CA ARG A 216 23.28 1.94 15.54
C ARG A 216 22.66 3.30 15.85
N LEU A 217 22.72 4.25 14.92
CA LEU A 217 22.18 5.60 15.11
C LEU A 217 20.65 5.66 15.04
N LEU A 218 19.98 4.68 14.43
CA LEU A 218 18.52 4.54 14.52
C LEU A 218 18.05 4.12 15.91
N ASN A 219 18.89 3.42 16.68
CA ASN A 219 18.47 2.78 17.92
C ASN A 219 18.91 3.54 19.18
N LYS A 220 20.01 4.32 19.12
CA LYS A 220 20.48 5.12 20.25
C LYS A 220 21.53 6.16 19.87
N ARG A 221 21.88 6.98 20.86
CA ARG A 221 22.97 7.96 20.81
C ARG A 221 24.34 7.30 20.96
N TYR A 222 25.36 7.93 20.38
CA TYR A 222 26.77 7.56 20.50
C TYR A 222 27.61 8.79 20.82
N SER A 223 28.82 8.60 21.33
CA SER A 223 29.68 9.74 21.63
C SER A 223 31.16 9.45 21.41
N PHE A 224 31.90 10.51 21.11
CA PHE A 224 33.35 10.49 20.98
C PHE A 224 34.00 11.52 21.89
N LYS A 225 35.18 11.21 22.40
CA LYS A 225 36.08 12.16 23.06
C LYS A 225 37.12 12.65 22.07
N LEU A 226 37.24 13.97 21.92
CA LEU A 226 38.36 14.60 21.24
C LEU A 226 39.47 14.87 22.26
N GLU A 227 40.62 14.24 22.05
CA GLU A 227 41.77 14.29 22.93
C GLU A 227 42.99 14.94 22.25
N LEU A 228 43.75 15.72 23.01
CA LEU A 228 44.99 16.38 22.60
C LEU A 228 46.18 15.55 23.07
N GLY A 229 46.95 14.99 22.14
CA GLY A 229 48.25 14.40 22.44
C GLY A 229 49.30 15.49 22.47
N VAL A 230 49.60 16.04 23.65
CA VAL A 230 50.42 17.25 23.80
C VAL A 230 51.92 16.94 23.77
N GLN A 231 52.70 17.76 23.07
CA GLN A 231 54.15 17.94 23.24
C GLN A 231 54.48 19.44 23.34
N THR A 232 55.62 19.79 23.94
CA THR A 232 56.10 21.18 23.90
C THR A 232 56.55 21.52 22.48
N THR A 233 56.37 22.78 22.05
CA THR A 233 56.82 23.22 20.72
C THR A 233 58.31 22.91 20.51
N LYS A 234 59.14 23.12 21.53
CA LYS A 234 60.58 22.84 21.48
C LYS A 234 60.90 21.39 21.18
N ASP A 235 60.17 20.43 21.78
CA ASP A 235 60.46 19.00 21.63
C ASP A 235 59.88 18.39 20.34
N ALA A 236 58.89 19.07 19.75
CA ALA A 236 58.11 18.59 18.61
C ALA A 236 58.47 19.27 17.27
N GLN A 237 59.12 20.43 17.30
CA GLN A 237 59.36 21.26 16.11
C GLN A 237 60.07 20.50 14.98
N ASP A 238 61.08 19.68 15.31
CA ASP A 238 61.84 18.90 14.32
C ASP A 238 61.16 17.58 13.91
N LYS A 239 60.01 17.27 14.53
CA LYS A 239 59.23 16.03 14.31
C LYS A 239 57.97 16.26 13.49
N VAL A 240 57.68 17.50 13.08
CA VAL A 240 56.43 17.83 12.37
C VAL A 240 56.27 17.10 11.03
N ASN A 241 57.38 16.68 10.41
CA ASN A 241 57.41 15.86 9.19
C ASN A 241 57.75 14.38 9.46
N GLN A 242 57.79 13.91 10.71
CA GLN A 242 58.07 12.50 11.03
C GLN A 242 56.77 11.73 11.23
N LEU A 243 55.93 11.67 10.19
CA LEU A 243 54.56 11.15 10.28
C LEU A 243 54.50 9.60 10.29
N GLN A 244 55.56 8.94 9.83
CA GLN A 244 55.72 7.48 9.91
C GLN A 244 56.01 6.98 11.34
N GLU A 245 56.39 7.89 12.25
CA GLU A 245 56.67 7.58 13.64
C GLU A 245 55.44 7.82 14.52
N LYS A 246 55.29 6.98 15.55
CA LYS A 246 54.16 7.11 16.48
C LYS A 246 54.33 8.37 17.33
N TRP A 247 53.28 9.19 17.37
CA TRP A 247 53.26 10.37 18.23
C TRP A 247 53.30 9.97 19.71
N ASN A 248 54.28 10.48 20.45
CA ASN A 248 54.51 10.13 21.86
C ASN A 248 54.27 11.35 22.76
N PRO A 249 53.01 11.65 23.13
CA PRO A 249 52.70 12.86 23.88
C PRO A 249 53.11 12.73 25.35
N ILE A 250 53.43 13.87 25.97
CA ILE A 250 53.67 13.94 27.43
C ILE A 250 52.39 13.70 28.23
N GLU A 251 51.23 14.05 27.66
CA GLU A 251 49.92 13.75 28.22
C GLU A 251 48.84 13.75 27.12
N TRP A 252 47.79 12.95 27.33
CA TRP A 252 46.53 13.02 26.56
C TRP A 252 45.51 13.83 27.37
N VAL A 253 44.92 14.84 26.75
CA VAL A 253 43.98 15.76 27.41
C VAL A 253 42.65 15.73 26.68
N GLU A 254 41.57 15.36 27.37
CA GLU A 254 40.22 15.47 26.83
C GLU A 254 39.83 16.95 26.67
N ALA A 255 39.72 17.41 25.42
CA ALA A 255 39.43 18.80 25.10
C ALA A 255 37.96 19.04 24.73
N ALA A 256 37.28 18.03 24.17
CA ALA A 256 35.87 18.11 23.85
C ALA A 256 35.21 16.73 23.80
N THR A 257 33.89 16.72 23.87
CA THR A 257 33.04 15.55 23.62
C THR A 257 32.15 15.84 22.43
N ILE A 258 31.92 14.85 21.57
CA ILE A 258 31.02 14.92 20.43
C ILE A 258 29.89 13.94 20.68
N GLU A 259 28.68 14.45 20.82
CA GLU A 259 27.48 13.64 21.00
C GLU A 259 26.74 13.51 19.67
N LEU A 260 26.49 12.26 19.25
CA LEU A 260 25.73 11.92 18.06
C LEU A 260 24.33 11.51 18.49
N VAL A 261 23.31 12.22 18.01
CA VAL A 261 21.93 11.88 18.36
C VAL A 261 21.42 10.70 17.55
N GLU A 262 20.31 10.13 18.02
CA GLU A 262 19.51 9.17 17.29
C GLU A 262 18.93 9.79 16.01
N GLN A 263 19.27 9.24 14.85
CA GLN A 263 18.90 9.78 13.55
C GLN A 263 18.95 8.71 12.44
N ASP A 264 18.09 8.86 11.44
CA ASP A 264 18.21 8.11 10.19
C ASP A 264 19.15 8.83 9.22
N ILE A 265 20.39 8.34 9.12
CA ILE A 265 21.41 8.88 8.22
C ILE A 265 21.06 8.72 6.73
N CYS A 266 20.07 7.90 6.41
CA CYS A 266 19.55 7.70 5.05
C CYS A 266 18.37 8.63 4.72
N SER A 267 18.00 9.54 5.63
CA SER A 267 16.99 10.57 5.38
C SER A 267 17.29 11.33 4.09
N LYS A 268 16.25 11.51 3.26
CA LYS A 268 16.37 12.18 1.95
C LYS A 268 17.10 13.53 2.07
N GLY A 269 18.22 13.68 1.37
CA GLY A 269 19.03 14.91 1.36
C GLY A 269 20.18 14.94 2.37
N GLN A 270 20.22 14.03 3.35
CA GLN A 270 21.32 13.95 4.32
C GLN A 270 22.62 13.39 3.72
N PRO A 271 22.61 12.29 2.94
CA PRO A 271 23.79 11.84 2.21
C PRO A 271 24.31 12.87 1.22
N GLU A 272 23.41 13.53 0.47
CA GLU A 272 23.75 14.55 -0.53
C GLU A 272 24.36 15.79 0.11
N PHE A 273 23.90 16.16 1.32
CA PHE A 273 24.49 17.26 2.09
C PHE A 273 25.97 16.98 2.40
N GLY A 274 26.31 15.75 2.79
CA GLY A 274 27.71 15.36 3.01
C GLY A 274 28.58 15.42 1.76
N ASP A 275 28.02 15.20 0.57
CA ASP A 275 28.75 15.34 -0.69
C ASP A 275 29.01 16.80 -1.05
N GLN A 276 28.09 17.70 -0.67
CA GLN A 276 28.26 19.14 -0.81
C GLN A 276 29.40 19.64 0.08
N LEU A 277 29.46 19.26 1.36
CA LEU A 277 30.47 19.79 2.30
C LEU A 277 31.92 19.78 1.76
N SER A 278 32.66 20.86 1.96
CA SER A 278 34.11 20.85 1.78
C SER A 278 34.80 20.70 3.15
N PHE A 279 35.95 20.01 3.20
CA PHE A 279 36.72 19.84 4.44
C PHE A 279 38.16 20.23 4.16
N ASN A 280 38.74 21.09 5.01
CA ASN A 280 40.15 21.46 4.92
C ASN A 280 40.75 21.67 6.32
N ILE A 281 41.81 20.93 6.65
CA ILE A 281 42.46 21.01 7.97
C ILE A 281 43.08 22.37 8.32
N TRP A 282 43.18 23.29 7.35
CA TRP A 282 43.61 24.67 7.58
C TRP A 282 42.46 25.61 7.93
N ARG A 283 41.22 25.13 7.83
CA ARG A 283 40.04 25.86 8.31
C ARG A 283 39.90 25.66 9.81
N VAL A 284 40.83 26.28 10.52
CA VAL A 284 40.95 26.32 11.98
C VAL A 284 41.44 27.72 12.37
N PRO A 285 41.29 28.15 13.64
CA PRO A 285 41.94 29.36 14.14
C PRO A 285 43.46 29.29 13.98
N GLU A 286 44.14 30.44 13.91
CA GLU A 286 45.60 30.49 13.69
C GLU A 286 46.38 29.72 14.78
N GLU A 287 45.91 29.75 16.01
CA GLU A 287 46.48 29.05 17.16
C GLU A 287 46.44 27.53 17.02
N HIS A 288 45.59 27.03 16.11
CA HIS A 288 45.41 25.62 15.78
C HIS A 288 45.98 25.25 14.41
N SER A 289 46.77 26.13 13.77
CA SER A 289 47.26 25.87 12.41
C SER A 289 47.99 24.51 12.30
N PRO A 290 47.71 23.70 11.27
CA PRO A 290 48.42 22.44 11.04
C PRO A 290 49.88 22.69 10.63
N LEU A 291 50.74 21.71 10.87
CA LEU A 291 52.19 21.80 10.66
C LEU A 291 52.70 20.69 9.73
N GLY A 292 53.80 20.98 9.02
CA GLY A 292 54.49 20.02 8.15
C GLY A 292 54.12 20.13 6.66
N SER A 293 54.95 19.54 5.80
CA SER A 293 54.86 19.60 4.34
C SER A 293 53.55 18.97 3.82
N ILE A 294 53.12 17.82 4.39
CA ILE A 294 51.82 17.19 4.07
C ILE A 294 50.64 18.09 4.42
N ALA A 295 50.72 18.85 5.53
CA ALA A 295 49.67 19.81 5.86
C ALA A 295 49.56 20.87 4.77
N THR A 296 50.69 21.48 4.39
CA THR A 296 50.74 22.51 3.34
C THR A 296 50.17 21.99 2.02
N ALA A 297 50.50 20.77 1.61
CA ALA A 297 49.92 20.15 0.41
C ALA A 297 48.39 19.99 0.50
N ARG A 298 47.87 19.52 1.64
CA ARG A 298 46.42 19.38 1.85
C ARG A 298 45.69 20.71 1.77
N LYS A 299 46.33 21.84 2.11
CA LYS A 299 45.75 23.19 1.98
C LYS A 299 45.24 23.42 0.55
N SER A 300 46.15 23.30 -0.42
CA SER A 300 45.91 23.61 -1.83
C SER A 300 45.14 22.51 -2.54
N VAL A 301 45.52 21.24 -2.33
CA VAL A 301 44.92 20.10 -3.04
C VAL A 301 43.45 19.90 -2.67
N TYR A 302 43.07 20.03 -1.39
CA TYR A 302 41.68 19.83 -0.97
C TYR A 302 40.79 20.99 -1.43
N GLU A 303 41.29 22.23 -1.38
CA GLU A 303 40.57 23.39 -1.92
C GLU A 303 40.34 23.22 -3.43
N TYR A 304 41.37 22.85 -4.19
CA TYR A 304 41.25 22.65 -5.63
C TYR A 304 40.30 21.48 -5.99
N SER A 305 40.35 20.37 -5.23
CA SER A 305 39.44 19.24 -5.40
C SER A 305 37.98 19.61 -5.11
N ALA A 306 37.74 20.41 -4.07
CA ALA A 306 36.40 20.88 -3.73
C ALA A 306 35.85 21.82 -4.81
N LYS A 307 36.60 22.85 -5.23
CA LYS A 307 36.19 23.76 -6.31
C LYS A 307 35.91 23.02 -7.62
N THR A 308 36.74 22.03 -7.96
CA THR A 308 36.53 21.17 -9.15
C THR A 308 35.22 20.38 -9.05
N ARG A 309 34.92 19.79 -7.89
CA ARG A 309 33.65 19.06 -7.66
C ARG A 309 32.44 19.97 -7.77
N TYR A 310 32.48 21.13 -7.10
CA TYR A 310 31.38 22.10 -7.13
C TYR A 310 31.10 22.60 -8.54
N SER A 311 32.16 22.97 -9.29
CA SER A 311 32.03 23.40 -10.68
C SER A 311 31.43 22.30 -11.57
N ALA A 312 31.89 21.06 -11.43
CA ALA A 312 31.39 19.93 -12.22
C ALA A 312 29.94 19.54 -11.89
N ASN A 313 29.49 19.75 -10.65
CA ASN A 313 28.11 19.49 -10.23
C ASN A 313 27.17 20.70 -10.42
N GLY A 314 27.67 21.85 -10.88
CA GLY A 314 26.88 23.09 -10.98
C GLY A 314 26.45 23.67 -9.62
N TRP A 315 27.22 23.40 -8.56
CA TRP A 315 26.97 23.92 -7.22
C TRP A 315 27.64 25.26 -7.00
N ILE A 316 27.00 26.14 -6.21
CA ILE A 316 27.62 27.36 -5.71
C ILE A 316 28.60 26.97 -4.61
N TYR A 317 29.88 27.31 -4.80
CA TYR A 317 30.90 27.12 -3.75
C TYR A 317 30.64 28.13 -2.65
N GLN A 318 29.88 27.69 -1.64
CA GLN A 318 29.54 28.47 -0.46
C GLN A 318 29.54 27.57 0.77
N GLU A 319 30.13 28.07 1.86
CA GLU A 319 30.10 27.40 3.15
C GLU A 319 28.85 27.76 3.95
N SER A 320 28.22 26.74 4.54
CA SER A 320 27.10 26.93 5.45
C SER A 320 27.63 26.91 6.88
N ASP A 321 27.29 27.93 7.67
CA ASP A 321 27.63 28.08 9.09
C ASP A 321 26.54 27.55 10.03
N HIS A 322 25.50 26.92 9.48
CA HIS A 322 24.41 26.32 10.22
C HIS A 322 24.04 24.95 9.63
N LEU A 323 23.47 24.08 10.46
CA LEU A 323 22.82 22.88 9.93
C LEU A 323 21.66 23.32 9.02
N PRO A 324 21.39 22.61 7.91
CA PRO A 324 20.17 22.83 7.15
C PRO A 324 18.98 22.86 8.11
N GLU A 325 18.02 23.78 7.94
CA GLU A 325 16.92 24.00 8.90
C GLU A 325 16.23 22.72 9.33
N GLN A 326 16.04 21.80 8.38
CA GLN A 326 15.48 20.47 8.59
C GLN A 326 16.27 19.55 9.55
N TYR A 327 17.48 19.94 10.00
CA TYR A 327 18.42 19.10 10.74
C TYR A 327 19.03 19.78 12.00
N LYS A 328 18.60 20.99 12.39
CA LYS A 328 19.01 21.62 13.67
C LYS A 328 18.42 20.81 14.86
N GLN A 329 19.25 19.95 15.45
CA GLN A 329 18.87 19.07 16.57
C GLN A 329 18.36 19.86 17.78
N GLY A 330 17.25 19.39 18.34
CA GLY A 330 16.62 19.94 19.55
C GLY A 330 15.35 20.74 19.31
N SER A 331 14.98 20.99 18.06
CA SER A 331 13.59 21.31 17.75
C SER A 331 12.81 19.99 17.70
N GLU A 332 11.86 19.80 18.60
CA GLU A 332 10.56 19.27 18.17
C GLU A 332 10.28 19.88 16.80
N GLU A 333 10.21 19.06 15.74
CA GLU A 333 9.90 19.49 14.38
C GLU A 333 10.35 20.93 14.08
N SER A 334 11.58 21.18 13.58
CA SER A 334 11.93 22.49 12.96
C SER A 334 10.69 22.97 12.24
N PRO A 335 10.08 24.10 12.67
CA PRO A 335 8.65 24.35 12.55
C PRO A 335 8.28 23.85 11.20
N LEU A 336 7.48 22.75 11.15
CA LEU A 336 7.01 22.08 9.93
C LEU A 336 7.17 23.09 8.83
N ASP A 337 8.04 22.90 7.83
CA ASP A 337 8.08 23.80 6.68
C ASP A 337 6.62 23.90 6.24
N THR A 338 5.98 24.97 6.72
CA THR A 338 4.53 25.10 6.93
C THR A 338 4.00 25.96 5.81
N GLU A 339 4.93 26.52 5.03
CA GLU A 339 4.63 27.16 3.78
C GLU A 339 4.14 26.11 2.80
N ILE A 340 2.83 26.08 2.66
CA ILE A 340 2.15 25.31 1.66
C ILE A 340 2.38 26.00 0.31
N VAL A 341 3.19 25.39 -0.55
CA VAL A 341 3.50 25.91 -1.90
C VAL A 341 2.68 25.22 -2.98
N THR A 342 2.25 23.98 -2.73
CA THR A 342 1.37 23.18 -3.60
C THR A 342 0.38 22.39 -2.75
N ALA A 343 -0.58 21.72 -3.38
CA ALA A 343 -1.47 20.80 -2.68
C ALA A 343 -1.74 19.54 -3.53
N ALA A 344 -2.37 18.54 -2.94
CA ALA A 344 -2.76 17.31 -3.64
C ALA A 344 -4.07 16.75 -3.09
N ILE A 345 -4.88 16.16 -3.98
CA ILE A 345 -6.14 15.49 -3.63
C ILE A 345 -5.85 14.03 -3.27
N TYR A 346 -6.46 13.58 -2.17
CA TYR A 346 -6.39 12.21 -1.67
C TYR A 346 -7.79 11.67 -1.28
N PRO A 347 -8.08 10.38 -1.47
CA PRO A 347 -7.22 9.38 -2.12
C PRO A 347 -6.90 9.77 -3.56
N SER A 348 -5.74 9.36 -4.08
CA SER A 348 -5.36 9.68 -5.46
C SER A 348 -6.29 9.00 -6.48
N ILE A 349 -6.91 7.89 -6.09
CA ILE A 349 -8.00 7.21 -6.79
C ILE A 349 -9.07 6.85 -5.75
N GLY A 350 -10.24 7.48 -5.83
CA GLY A 350 -11.39 7.15 -4.99
C GLY A 350 -12.26 6.06 -5.60
N VAL A 351 -12.94 5.29 -4.75
CA VAL A 351 -13.78 4.15 -5.17
C VAL A 351 -15.21 4.35 -4.70
N MET A 352 -16.11 4.51 -5.67
CA MET A 352 -17.56 4.49 -5.51
C MET A 352 -18.09 3.12 -5.89
N ARG A 353 -19.24 2.75 -5.35
CA ARG A 353 -19.92 1.51 -5.74
C ARG A 353 -21.41 1.75 -5.91
N VAL A 354 -21.97 1.12 -6.93
CA VAL A 354 -23.40 1.22 -7.23
C VAL A 354 -24.26 0.57 -6.15
N GLY A 355 -25.51 1.03 -6.03
CA GLY A 355 -26.51 0.51 -5.10
C GLY A 355 -27.88 1.15 -5.37
N ASN A 356 -28.97 0.40 -5.23
CA ASN A 356 -30.31 0.86 -5.62
C ASN A 356 -31.03 1.69 -4.54
N SER A 357 -30.40 1.92 -3.39
CA SER A 357 -30.89 2.85 -2.38
C SER A 357 -30.50 4.30 -2.67
N ASP A 358 -31.31 5.23 -2.19
CA ASP A 358 -30.95 6.65 -2.16
C ASP A 358 -29.99 6.97 -1.01
N GLU A 359 -29.89 6.09 -0.02
CA GLU A 359 -28.92 6.15 1.08
C GLU A 359 -27.55 5.61 0.66
N PHE A 360 -26.53 5.95 1.44
CA PHE A 360 -25.14 5.58 1.18
C PHE A 360 -24.37 5.36 2.48
N TYR A 361 -23.22 4.71 2.38
CA TYR A 361 -22.19 4.63 3.40
C TYR A 361 -20.86 5.14 2.85
N MET A 362 -19.94 5.48 3.74
CA MET A 362 -18.60 5.91 3.34
C MET A 362 -17.70 4.71 3.08
N GLY A 363 -16.98 4.73 1.97
CA GLY A 363 -15.90 3.76 1.74
C GLY A 363 -14.80 3.88 2.81
N PRO A 364 -13.93 2.85 2.92
CA PRO A 364 -12.87 2.81 3.93
C PRO A 364 -11.89 3.98 3.77
N LEU A 365 -11.56 4.62 4.89
CA LEU A 365 -10.59 5.73 4.95
C LEU A 365 -9.24 5.31 5.56
N VAL A 366 -9.17 4.10 6.10
CA VAL A 366 -7.96 3.45 6.62
C VAL A 366 -7.93 2.00 6.13
N PRO A 367 -6.73 1.39 5.96
CA PRO A 367 -6.62 0.03 5.42
C PRO A 367 -7.28 -1.04 6.29
N GLU A 368 -7.31 -0.84 7.60
CA GLU A 368 -7.93 -1.74 8.58
C GLU A 368 -9.03 -0.97 9.34
N PRO A 369 -10.21 -0.76 8.72
CA PRO A 369 -11.32 -0.05 9.34
C PRO A 369 -11.98 -0.91 10.44
N ASN A 370 -12.64 -0.25 11.39
CA ASN A 370 -13.49 -0.96 12.35
C ASN A 370 -14.57 -1.76 11.57
N PRO A 371 -14.72 -3.08 11.81
CA PRO A 371 -15.73 -3.87 11.15
C PRO A 371 -17.13 -3.30 11.41
N ASP A 372 -17.80 -2.87 10.35
CA ASP A 372 -19.17 -2.42 10.44
C ASP A 372 -20.11 -3.62 10.34
N ASN A 373 -20.52 -4.13 11.50
CA ASN A 373 -21.32 -5.35 11.61
C ASN A 373 -22.83 -5.09 11.54
N ASN A 374 -23.24 -3.83 11.35
CA ASN A 374 -24.65 -3.48 11.27
C ASN A 374 -25.15 -3.55 9.82
N LEU A 375 -26.10 -4.45 9.56
CA LEU A 375 -26.73 -4.59 8.25
C LEU A 375 -27.35 -3.28 7.74
N ASP A 376 -27.87 -2.46 8.65
CA ASP A 376 -28.50 -1.17 8.33
C ASP A 376 -27.51 -0.18 7.71
N ASN A 377 -26.20 -0.44 7.76
CA ASN A 377 -25.18 0.38 7.14
C ASN A 377 -24.92 0.01 5.67
N TYR A 378 -25.35 -1.18 5.22
CA TYR A 378 -25.20 -1.66 3.84
C TYR A 378 -26.52 -1.77 3.08
N ARG A 379 -27.64 -1.89 3.80
CA ARG A 379 -28.99 -1.91 3.23
C ARG A 379 -29.87 -0.89 3.92
N ASP A 380 -30.80 -0.30 3.18
CA ASP A 380 -31.83 0.54 3.78
C ASP A 380 -32.98 -0.28 4.37
N GLN A 381 -33.93 0.41 5.02
CA GLN A 381 -35.12 -0.20 5.64
C GLN A 381 -36.00 -1.01 4.67
N PHE A 382 -35.83 -0.86 3.35
CA PHE A 382 -36.55 -1.61 2.32
C PHE A 382 -35.71 -2.77 1.74
N GLY A 383 -34.53 -3.01 2.30
CA GLY A 383 -33.58 -4.01 1.85
C GLY A 383 -32.86 -3.65 0.54
N ARG A 384 -32.91 -2.39 0.09
CA ARG A 384 -32.14 -1.93 -1.08
C ARG A 384 -30.67 -1.73 -0.68
N LEU A 385 -29.73 -2.03 -1.57
CA LEU A 385 -28.31 -1.83 -1.34
C LEU A 385 -27.96 -0.34 -1.28
N LYS A 386 -27.30 0.08 -0.22
CA LYS A 386 -26.74 1.42 -0.10
C LYS A 386 -25.54 1.58 -1.04
N ARG A 387 -25.38 2.77 -1.59
CA ARG A 387 -24.23 3.13 -2.42
C ARG A 387 -22.99 3.30 -1.54
N GLN A 388 -21.82 2.97 -2.06
CA GLN A 388 -20.55 3.36 -1.43
C GLN A 388 -20.10 4.71 -1.98
N ALA A 389 -19.84 5.66 -1.07
CA ALA A 389 -19.33 6.98 -1.40
C ALA A 389 -17.80 7.04 -1.31
N ALA A 390 -17.18 7.82 -2.21
CA ALA A 390 -15.78 8.20 -2.09
C ALA A 390 -15.68 9.60 -1.46
N GLN A 391 -14.91 9.74 -0.37
CA GLN A 391 -14.57 11.04 0.21
C GLN A 391 -13.19 11.47 -0.27
N PHE A 392 -13.07 12.72 -0.70
CA PHE A 392 -11.82 13.35 -1.10
C PHE A 392 -11.47 14.50 -0.16
N ARG A 393 -10.18 14.58 0.15
CA ARG A 393 -9.53 15.58 0.99
C ARG A 393 -8.40 16.24 0.21
N ILE A 394 -8.04 17.47 0.58
CA ILE A 394 -6.90 18.19 0.00
C ILE A 394 -5.85 18.35 1.09
N TYR A 395 -4.60 18.03 0.79
CA TYR A 395 -3.49 18.25 1.71
C TYR A 395 -2.51 19.28 1.11
N GLY A 396 -2.16 20.26 1.93
CA GLY A 396 -1.14 21.25 1.59
C GLY A 396 0.25 20.65 1.72
N LEU A 397 1.08 20.86 0.70
CA LEU A 397 2.43 20.33 0.60
C LEU A 397 3.44 21.47 0.59
N ASN A 398 4.53 21.26 1.32
CA ASN A 398 5.66 22.18 1.30
C ASN A 398 6.56 21.97 0.08
N ALA A 399 7.63 22.75 -0.04
CA ALA A 399 8.53 22.71 -1.20
C ALA A 399 9.22 21.35 -1.40
N LYS A 400 9.26 20.50 -0.35
CA LYS A 400 9.81 19.14 -0.40
C LYS A 400 8.77 18.07 -0.73
N GLY A 401 7.51 18.47 -0.92
CA GLY A 401 6.38 17.58 -1.15
C GLY A 401 5.88 16.87 0.11
N LYS A 402 6.30 17.30 1.31
CA LYS A 402 5.78 16.75 2.58
C LYS A 402 4.47 17.43 2.93
N VAL A 403 3.57 16.65 3.53
CA VAL A 403 2.27 17.10 3.99
C VAL A 403 2.42 18.01 5.21
N VAL A 404 1.83 19.19 5.13
CA VAL A 404 1.81 20.18 6.23
C VAL A 404 0.52 20.06 7.04
N LYS A 405 -0.62 20.08 6.34
CA LYS A 405 -1.96 19.93 6.94
C LYS A 405 -3.01 19.61 5.88
N GLU A 406 -4.17 19.13 6.32
CA GLU A 406 -5.39 19.14 5.51
C GLU A 406 -5.82 20.60 5.23
N LEU A 407 -6.26 20.88 4.00
CA LEU A 407 -6.88 22.12 3.58
C LEU A 407 -8.39 21.91 3.49
N THR A 408 -9.11 22.51 4.42
CA THR A 408 -10.58 22.62 4.41
C THR A 408 -10.99 24.03 4.02
N MET A 409 -12.26 24.24 3.64
CA MET A 409 -12.75 25.60 3.39
C MET A 409 -12.79 26.39 4.71
N ASP A 410 -11.99 27.44 4.80
CA ASP A 410 -11.92 28.31 5.97
C ASP A 410 -11.64 29.78 5.55
N LYS A 411 -11.33 30.65 6.51
CA LYS A 411 -11.01 32.06 6.24
C LYS A 411 -9.76 32.26 5.37
N ASN A 412 -8.87 31.28 5.34
CA ASN A 412 -7.57 31.31 4.67
C ASN A 412 -7.58 30.52 3.36
N ALA A 413 -8.43 29.50 3.20
CA ALA A 413 -8.49 28.64 2.03
C ALA A 413 -9.87 28.64 1.37
N LYS A 414 -9.92 28.99 0.08
CA LYS A 414 -11.10 28.78 -0.78
C LYS A 414 -10.84 27.60 -1.70
N ILE A 415 -11.80 26.68 -1.75
CA ILE A 415 -11.71 25.44 -2.52
C ILE A 415 -12.90 25.37 -3.48
N GLU A 416 -12.60 25.08 -4.75
CA GLU A 416 -13.59 24.78 -5.78
C GLU A 416 -13.26 23.41 -6.35
N TRP A 417 -14.21 22.48 -6.23
CA TRP A 417 -14.07 21.11 -6.73
C TRP A 417 -14.70 20.97 -8.11
N SER A 418 -14.09 20.13 -8.94
CA SER A 418 -14.55 19.81 -10.28
C SER A 418 -14.42 18.31 -10.52
N VAL A 419 -15.51 17.68 -10.93
CA VAL A 419 -15.56 16.24 -11.23
C VAL A 419 -16.28 16.06 -12.56
N HIS A 420 -15.81 15.12 -13.39
CA HIS A 420 -16.43 14.77 -14.67
C HIS A 420 -16.58 13.25 -14.73
N LEU A 421 -17.81 12.74 -14.77
CA LEU A 421 -18.07 11.30 -14.88
C LEU A 421 -18.61 10.96 -16.27
N ALA A 422 -18.08 9.88 -16.86
CA ALA A 422 -18.63 9.31 -18.07
C ALA A 422 -18.54 7.78 -18.08
N ASN A 423 -19.36 7.15 -18.91
CA ASN A 423 -19.31 5.73 -19.24
C ASN A 423 -19.09 5.58 -20.75
N GLN A 424 -18.01 4.89 -21.14
CA GLN A 424 -17.67 4.65 -22.54
C GLN A 424 -17.75 3.17 -22.92
N LYS A 425 -18.26 2.28 -22.06
CA LYS A 425 -18.22 0.82 -22.26
C LYS A 425 -18.88 0.37 -23.56
N ALA A 426 -20.05 0.92 -23.88
CA ALA A 426 -20.81 0.60 -25.09
C ALA A 426 -20.14 1.17 -26.36
N ALA A 427 -19.34 2.22 -26.21
CA ALA A 427 -18.59 2.87 -27.29
C ALA A 427 -17.21 2.26 -27.52
N TRP A 428 -16.73 1.42 -26.61
CA TRP A 428 -15.40 0.79 -26.63
C TRP A 428 -15.36 -0.52 -27.42
N TYR A 429 -14.20 -1.17 -27.40
CA TYR A 429 -13.98 -2.49 -28.00
C TYR A 429 -14.49 -3.62 -27.09
N GLU A 430 -14.76 -4.76 -27.71
CA GLU A 430 -15.07 -6.02 -27.05
C GLU A 430 -13.94 -6.41 -26.07
N PHE A 431 -14.31 -7.07 -24.98
CA PHE A 431 -13.35 -7.74 -24.12
C PHE A 431 -13.35 -9.23 -24.45
N ASN A 432 -12.25 -9.73 -25.00
CA ASN A 432 -12.03 -11.16 -25.22
C ASN A 432 -11.04 -11.73 -24.18
N ILE A 433 -9.94 -11.01 -23.97
CA ILE A 433 -8.85 -11.34 -23.05
C ILE A 433 -8.04 -10.06 -22.75
N ALA A 434 -7.24 -10.06 -21.68
CA ALA A 434 -6.22 -9.04 -21.47
C ALA A 434 -5.24 -9.02 -22.66
N LEU A 435 -4.98 -7.86 -23.26
CA LEU A 435 -4.19 -7.77 -24.50
C LEU A 435 -2.67 -7.71 -24.27
N ASP A 436 -2.24 -7.62 -23.01
CA ASP A 436 -0.84 -7.50 -22.60
C ASP A 436 -0.22 -8.80 -22.08
N ILE A 437 -0.96 -9.92 -22.17
CA ILE A 437 -0.46 -11.25 -21.84
C ILE A 437 -0.12 -12.06 -23.09
N PRO A 438 0.78 -13.07 -23.00
CA PRO A 438 1.18 -13.88 -24.16
C PRO A 438 0.01 -14.55 -24.89
N ASP A 439 -1.00 -14.98 -24.14
CA ASP A 439 -2.19 -15.71 -24.62
C ASP A 439 -3.02 -14.93 -25.61
N ALA A 440 -3.00 -13.60 -25.53
CA ALA A 440 -3.74 -12.71 -26.42
C ALA A 440 -3.41 -12.90 -27.91
N LYS A 441 -2.24 -13.47 -28.23
CA LYS A 441 -1.83 -13.81 -29.61
C LYS A 441 -2.72 -14.86 -30.26
N ASN A 442 -3.34 -15.72 -29.46
CA ASN A 442 -4.19 -16.81 -29.93
C ASN A 442 -5.68 -16.40 -30.01
N TYR A 443 -6.03 -15.20 -29.55
CA TYR A 443 -7.40 -14.71 -29.53
C TYR A 443 -7.73 -13.86 -30.77
N PRO A 444 -9.00 -13.88 -31.22
CA PRO A 444 -9.44 -13.01 -32.29
C PRO A 444 -9.33 -11.54 -31.86
N ALA A 445 -9.09 -10.68 -32.86
CA ALA A 445 -9.11 -9.24 -32.64
C ALA A 445 -10.48 -8.79 -32.10
N CYS A 446 -10.46 -7.85 -31.15
CA CYS A 446 -11.64 -7.30 -30.50
C CYS A 446 -12.27 -6.24 -31.42
N ASN A 447 -13.53 -6.42 -31.78
CA ASN A 447 -14.27 -5.43 -32.57
C ASN A 447 -14.78 -4.30 -31.68
N PRO A 448 -15.08 -3.12 -32.23
CA PRO A 448 -15.90 -2.14 -31.54
C PRO A 448 -17.26 -2.77 -31.16
N ARG A 449 -17.65 -2.68 -29.89
CA ARG A 449 -19.01 -3.02 -29.44
C ARG A 449 -20.02 -2.15 -30.19
N ASN A 450 -21.24 -2.62 -30.39
CA ASN A 450 -22.26 -1.89 -31.14
C ASN A 450 -21.82 -1.54 -32.57
N LEU A 451 -21.17 -2.47 -33.27
CA LEU A 451 -20.51 -2.23 -34.56
C LEU A 451 -21.43 -1.60 -35.62
N LYS A 452 -22.74 -1.87 -35.55
CA LYS A 452 -23.76 -1.36 -36.48
C LYS A 452 -24.13 0.11 -36.26
N ILE A 453 -23.63 0.75 -35.20
CA ILE A 453 -23.96 2.13 -34.84
C ILE A 453 -22.82 3.05 -35.32
N ASN A 454 -23.10 3.83 -36.36
CA ASN A 454 -22.13 4.75 -36.96
C ASN A 454 -21.81 5.96 -36.08
N ASP A 455 -22.82 6.52 -35.40
CA ASP A 455 -22.62 7.62 -34.45
C ASP A 455 -22.05 7.08 -33.13
N ARG A 456 -20.73 6.91 -33.08
CA ARG A 456 -20.03 6.41 -31.89
C ARG A 456 -20.17 7.34 -30.69
N LYS A 457 -20.39 8.64 -30.89
CA LYS A 457 -20.55 9.60 -29.79
C LYS A 457 -21.83 9.35 -29.01
N SER A 458 -22.90 8.92 -29.68
CA SER A 458 -24.18 8.57 -29.04
C SER A 458 -24.13 7.34 -28.11
N LEU A 459 -23.03 6.58 -28.14
CA LEU A 459 -22.78 5.43 -27.27
C LEU A 459 -22.06 5.79 -25.96
N ILE A 460 -21.58 7.03 -25.83
CA ILE A 460 -20.98 7.54 -24.60
C ILE A 460 -22.09 8.11 -23.72
N ILE A 461 -22.16 7.68 -22.46
CA ILE A 461 -22.94 8.38 -21.46
C ILE A 461 -22.01 9.39 -20.80
N ASP A 462 -22.08 10.64 -21.25
CA ASP A 462 -21.31 11.74 -20.67
C ASP A 462 -22.18 12.50 -19.66
N GLY A 463 -21.83 12.41 -18.37
CA GLY A 463 -22.51 13.13 -17.28
C GLY A 463 -22.14 14.61 -17.21
N GLY A 464 -21.18 15.04 -18.03
CA GLY A 464 -20.61 16.38 -18.05
C GLY A 464 -19.76 16.67 -16.82
N ARG A 465 -19.03 17.79 -16.90
CA ARG A 465 -18.26 18.30 -15.77
C ARG A 465 -19.15 19.09 -14.82
N GLN A 466 -19.12 18.72 -13.54
CA GLN A 466 -19.84 19.41 -12.46
C GLN A 466 -18.85 20.12 -11.55
N ILE A 467 -19.19 21.34 -11.15
CA ILE A 467 -18.36 22.19 -10.29
C ILE A 467 -19.16 22.58 -9.05
N ILE A 468 -18.52 22.50 -7.87
CA ILE A 468 -19.10 22.92 -6.59
C ILE A 468 -18.13 23.85 -5.83
N LYS A 469 -18.67 24.95 -5.30
CA LYS A 469 -17.88 26.07 -4.73
C LYS A 469 -18.33 26.56 -3.35
N ASN A 470 -19.52 26.18 -2.89
CA ASN A 470 -20.24 26.91 -1.84
C ASN A 470 -20.39 26.07 -0.55
N THR A 471 -20.31 26.75 0.60
CA THR A 471 -20.44 26.18 1.96
C THR A 471 -21.86 26.22 2.52
N LYS A 472 -22.85 26.72 1.76
CA LYS A 472 -24.25 26.66 2.19
C LYS A 472 -24.80 25.24 1.98
N ALA A 473 -25.24 24.63 3.08
CA ALA A 473 -25.79 23.29 3.16
C ALA A 473 -26.78 22.98 2.01
N GLN A 474 -26.66 21.76 1.46
CA GLN A 474 -27.59 21.07 0.53
C GLN A 474 -27.42 21.23 -0.99
N GLU A 475 -26.40 21.91 -1.52
CA GLU A 475 -26.19 21.88 -2.98
C GLU A 475 -25.59 20.53 -3.43
N LYS A 476 -26.43 19.68 -4.03
CA LYS A 476 -25.99 18.46 -4.73
C LYS A 476 -25.93 18.71 -6.23
N LYS A 477 -24.83 18.33 -6.88
CA LYS A 477 -24.74 18.28 -8.35
C LYS A 477 -24.92 16.84 -8.82
N VAL A 478 -25.68 16.66 -9.90
CA VAL A 478 -26.01 15.35 -10.45
C VAL A 478 -25.36 15.20 -11.81
N PHE A 479 -24.82 14.03 -12.09
CA PHE A 479 -24.30 13.64 -13.40
C PHE A 479 -25.39 12.92 -14.17
N LYS A 480 -25.78 13.48 -15.32
CA LYS A 480 -26.74 12.85 -16.24
C LYS A 480 -26.23 12.92 -17.67
N GLY A 481 -26.22 11.78 -18.34
CA GLY A 481 -25.92 11.69 -19.76
C GLY A 481 -27.08 11.10 -20.55
N ASN A 482 -26.85 10.92 -21.84
CA ASN A 482 -27.79 10.27 -22.76
C ASN A 482 -27.13 9.03 -23.35
N PHE A 483 -27.93 8.03 -23.72
CA PHE A 483 -27.48 6.85 -24.44
C PHE A 483 -28.44 6.57 -25.58
N LEU A 484 -27.99 6.72 -26.82
CA LEU A 484 -28.84 6.59 -28.02
C LEU A 484 -30.13 7.43 -27.87
N THR A 485 -31.29 6.77 -27.84
CA THR A 485 -32.62 7.41 -27.70
C THR A 485 -33.07 7.60 -26.24
N LYS A 486 -32.30 7.12 -25.26
CA LYS A 486 -32.60 7.28 -23.82
C LYS A 486 -31.89 8.52 -23.28
N SER A 487 -32.65 9.37 -22.60
CA SER A 487 -32.12 10.55 -21.91
C SER A 487 -32.06 10.35 -20.40
N ASP A 488 -31.35 11.25 -19.73
CA ASP A 488 -31.31 11.35 -18.26
C ASP A 488 -30.76 10.12 -17.54
N ILE A 489 -29.79 9.43 -18.15
CA ILE A 489 -29.09 8.32 -17.50
C ILE A 489 -28.23 8.87 -16.36
N TYR A 490 -28.59 8.49 -15.14
CA TYR A 490 -27.92 8.94 -13.91
C TYR A 490 -26.59 8.22 -13.72
N LEU A 491 -25.48 8.95 -13.63
CA LEU A 491 -24.16 8.38 -13.37
C LEU A 491 -23.66 8.59 -11.94
N GLY A 492 -24.32 9.46 -11.18
CA GLY A 492 -23.90 9.78 -9.82
C GLY A 492 -24.28 11.18 -9.37
N GLU A 493 -23.77 11.56 -8.21
CA GLU A 493 -23.90 12.90 -7.64
C GLU A 493 -22.67 13.28 -6.81
N LEU A 494 -22.45 14.57 -6.62
CA LEU A 494 -21.42 15.10 -5.72
C LEU A 494 -21.97 16.19 -4.82
N PHE A 495 -21.43 16.27 -3.62
CA PHE A 495 -21.77 17.27 -2.61
C PHE A 495 -20.61 17.46 -1.64
N LEU A 496 -20.70 18.49 -0.80
CA LEU A 496 -19.72 18.74 0.26
C LEU A 496 -20.26 18.25 1.60
N GLU A 497 -19.40 17.68 2.43
CA GLU A 497 -19.71 17.36 3.83
C GLU A 497 -19.98 18.65 4.62
N ASP A 498 -21.09 18.69 5.37
CA ASP A 498 -21.61 19.91 6.01
C ASP A 498 -20.61 20.57 6.99
N THR A 499 -19.77 19.77 7.66
CA THR A 499 -18.88 20.24 8.73
C THR A 499 -17.49 20.63 8.25
N SER A 500 -16.92 19.88 7.30
CA SER A 500 -15.53 19.99 6.86
C SER A 500 -15.37 20.55 5.44
N SER A 501 -16.46 20.60 4.66
CA SER A 501 -16.45 20.87 3.22
C SER A 501 -15.57 19.91 2.40
N ARG A 502 -15.34 18.69 2.90
CA ARG A 502 -14.73 17.59 2.13
C ARG A 502 -15.65 17.17 0.99
N LEU A 503 -15.09 16.81 -0.16
CA LEU A 503 -15.87 16.38 -1.31
C LEU A 503 -16.34 14.94 -1.11
N ILE A 504 -17.63 14.69 -1.31
CA ILE A 504 -18.20 13.35 -1.38
C ILE A 504 -18.75 13.13 -2.78
N VAL A 505 -18.41 11.99 -3.38
CA VAL A 505 -18.90 11.58 -4.70
C VAL A 505 -19.57 10.21 -4.57
N LEU A 506 -20.75 10.10 -5.17
CA LEU A 506 -21.54 8.87 -5.27
C LEU A 506 -21.66 8.45 -6.73
N GLY A 507 -21.61 7.14 -6.97
CA GLY A 507 -21.81 6.55 -8.29
C GLY A 507 -23.29 6.33 -8.65
N GLY A 508 -23.52 5.56 -9.72
CA GLY A 508 -24.83 5.16 -10.21
C GLY A 508 -25.65 4.32 -9.23
N LYS A 509 -26.86 3.96 -9.65
CA LYS A 509 -27.82 3.15 -8.87
C LYS A 509 -27.88 1.68 -9.29
N GLY A 510 -26.89 1.22 -10.08
CA GLY A 510 -26.78 -0.16 -10.56
C GLY A 510 -27.80 -0.49 -11.63
N LYS A 511 -28.31 0.52 -12.34
CA LYS A 511 -29.28 0.37 -13.42
C LYS A 511 -28.57 -0.03 -14.71
N ALA A 512 -29.08 -1.07 -15.38
CA ALA A 512 -28.65 -1.50 -16.70
C ALA A 512 -29.86 -1.86 -17.56
N GLU A 513 -29.85 -1.48 -18.84
CA GLU A 513 -30.94 -1.77 -19.79
C GLU A 513 -30.41 -1.94 -21.21
N ASN A 514 -31.15 -2.72 -22.02
CA ASN A 514 -31.00 -2.75 -23.47
C ASN A 514 -31.99 -1.78 -24.13
N ILE A 515 -31.57 -1.11 -25.20
CA ILE A 515 -32.41 -0.12 -25.91
C ILE A 515 -33.67 -0.73 -26.55
N ASN A 516 -33.63 -2.00 -26.93
CA ASN A 516 -34.74 -2.76 -27.53
C ASN A 516 -35.39 -3.75 -26.56
N GLY A 517 -34.85 -3.90 -25.35
CA GLY A 517 -35.27 -4.92 -24.40
C GLY A 517 -34.73 -6.33 -24.68
N ASP A 518 -33.68 -6.45 -25.50
CA ASP A 518 -33.02 -7.73 -25.77
C ASP A 518 -32.30 -8.25 -24.51
N MET A 519 -32.28 -9.57 -24.33
CA MET A 519 -31.56 -10.21 -23.23
C MET A 519 -30.05 -10.11 -23.43
N ALA A 520 -29.30 -10.04 -22.33
CA ALA A 520 -27.86 -10.27 -22.38
C ALA A 520 -27.56 -11.74 -22.70
N ILE A 521 -26.51 -11.99 -23.47
CA ILE A 521 -26.16 -13.31 -23.99
C ILE A 521 -24.73 -13.74 -23.67
N THR A 522 -23.83 -12.81 -23.34
CA THR A 522 -22.45 -13.09 -22.92
C THR A 522 -22.12 -12.38 -21.61
N PHE A 523 -20.99 -12.76 -20.98
CA PHE A 523 -20.56 -12.14 -19.72
C PHE A 523 -20.11 -10.68 -19.88
N ALA A 524 -19.51 -10.31 -21.03
CA ALA A 524 -18.87 -9.00 -21.20
C ALA A 524 -19.39 -8.16 -22.37
N ASN A 525 -19.78 -8.77 -23.48
CA ASN A 525 -20.04 -8.07 -24.74
C ASN A 525 -21.50 -8.24 -25.16
N ASN A 526 -22.34 -7.25 -24.85
CA ASN A 526 -23.76 -7.25 -25.18
C ASN A 526 -24.14 -5.96 -25.92
N ASP A 527 -24.44 -6.07 -27.21
CA ASP A 527 -24.84 -4.93 -28.05
C ASP A 527 -26.20 -4.34 -27.61
N GLY A 528 -26.35 -3.02 -27.73
CA GLY A 528 -27.54 -2.26 -27.36
C GLY A 528 -27.70 -1.99 -25.87
N TRP A 529 -26.80 -2.51 -25.03
CA TRP A 529 -26.82 -2.34 -23.58
C TRP A 529 -26.05 -1.11 -23.10
N TYR A 530 -26.54 -0.51 -22.02
CA TYR A 530 -25.82 0.44 -21.19
C TYR A 530 -25.96 0.09 -19.71
N ASP A 531 -25.03 0.60 -18.89
CA ASP A 531 -25.11 0.60 -17.43
C ASP A 531 -24.73 1.98 -16.86
N ASP A 532 -24.88 2.15 -15.56
CA ASP A 532 -24.64 3.42 -14.85
C ASP A 532 -23.36 3.44 -14.01
N THR A 533 -22.43 2.52 -14.29
CA THR A 533 -21.05 2.68 -13.80
C THR A 533 -20.36 3.81 -14.55
N SER A 534 -19.28 4.35 -13.98
CA SER A 534 -18.55 5.47 -14.60
C SER A 534 -17.20 5.66 -13.93
N ASP A 535 -16.34 6.47 -14.53
CA ASP A 535 -15.15 6.99 -13.89
C ASP A 535 -14.81 8.36 -14.42
N GLY A 536 -13.91 9.06 -13.74
CA GLY A 536 -13.32 10.25 -14.31
C GLY A 536 -12.50 11.13 -13.37
N PRO A 537 -12.03 12.27 -13.87
CA PRO A 537 -11.10 13.12 -13.16
C PRO A 537 -11.76 13.88 -12.00
N VAL A 538 -11.04 13.98 -10.88
CA VAL A 538 -11.34 14.83 -9.73
C VAL A 538 -10.26 15.91 -9.62
N ARG A 539 -10.67 17.17 -9.75
CA ARG A 539 -9.78 18.35 -9.74
C ARG A 539 -10.24 19.34 -8.68
N ALA A 540 -9.32 20.17 -8.22
CA ALA A 540 -9.64 21.27 -7.33
C ALA A 540 -8.84 22.53 -7.70
N LYS A 541 -9.47 23.68 -7.55
CA LYS A 541 -8.81 24.99 -7.52
C LYS A 541 -8.75 25.44 -6.07
N VAL A 542 -7.54 25.74 -5.58
CA VAL A 542 -7.32 26.19 -4.21
C VAL A 542 -6.68 27.57 -4.22
N GLN A 543 -7.33 28.51 -3.54
CA GLN A 543 -6.77 29.83 -3.23
C GLN A 543 -6.45 29.87 -1.73
N LEU A 544 -5.17 29.87 -1.38
CA LEU A 544 -4.67 29.92 -0.02
C LEU A 544 -4.10 31.32 0.28
N ASN A 545 -4.61 31.99 1.31
CA ASN A 545 -4.25 33.37 1.68
C ASN A 545 -4.35 34.36 0.50
N GLY A 546 -5.33 34.16 -0.38
CA GLY A 546 -5.51 34.98 -1.59
C GLY A 546 -4.63 34.60 -2.79
N LYS A 547 -3.73 33.62 -2.66
CA LYS A 547 -2.85 33.14 -3.73
C LYS A 547 -3.34 31.79 -4.28
N ASP A 548 -3.44 31.68 -5.61
CA ASP A 548 -3.73 30.39 -6.26
C ASP A 548 -2.52 29.45 -6.10
N ILE A 549 -2.76 28.23 -5.63
CA ILE A 549 -1.74 27.17 -5.53
C ILE A 549 -2.07 26.01 -6.47
N GLN A 550 -1.04 25.35 -7.00
CA GLN A 550 -1.21 24.19 -7.86
C GLN A 550 -1.67 22.99 -7.04
N VAL A 551 -2.68 22.26 -7.53
CA VAL A 551 -3.22 21.05 -6.90
C VAL A 551 -2.99 19.84 -7.79
N LYS A 552 -2.33 18.80 -7.28
CA LYS A 552 -2.25 17.49 -7.98
C LYS A 552 -3.65 16.85 -8.02
N PRO A 553 -4.17 16.47 -9.19
CA PRO A 553 -5.53 15.96 -9.35
C PRO A 553 -5.65 14.50 -8.90
N ALA A 554 -6.86 14.03 -8.65
CA ALA A 554 -7.18 12.63 -8.36
C ALA A 554 -8.12 12.05 -9.43
N TRP A 555 -8.44 10.77 -9.30
CA TRP A 555 -9.44 10.08 -10.12
C TRP A 555 -10.53 9.47 -9.23
N VAL A 556 -11.70 9.20 -9.79
CA VAL A 556 -12.73 8.41 -9.12
C VAL A 556 -13.25 7.33 -10.06
N ILE A 557 -13.45 6.11 -9.55
CA ILE A 557 -14.03 4.98 -10.27
C ILE A 557 -15.31 4.50 -9.59
N CYS A 558 -16.30 4.06 -10.36
CA CYS A 558 -17.53 3.45 -9.86
C CYS A 558 -17.60 1.98 -10.29
N GLY A 559 -17.46 1.07 -9.33
CA GLY A 559 -17.56 -0.37 -9.55
C GLY A 559 -18.89 -0.99 -9.12
N PRO A 560 -19.04 -2.32 -9.27
CA PRO A 560 -20.10 -3.12 -8.65
C PRO A 560 -20.17 -2.95 -7.13
N PRO A 561 -21.30 -3.33 -6.48
CA PRO A 561 -21.41 -3.34 -5.02
C PRO A 561 -20.32 -4.19 -4.37
N ASP A 562 -19.94 -3.85 -3.14
CA ASP A 562 -19.08 -4.70 -2.32
C ASP A 562 -19.95 -5.65 -1.51
N TYR A 563 -20.03 -6.91 -1.94
CA TYR A 563 -20.84 -7.91 -1.24
C TYR A 563 -20.09 -8.56 -0.07
N ALA A 564 -18.82 -8.26 0.14
CA ALA A 564 -18.07 -8.67 1.32
C ALA A 564 -17.08 -7.55 1.74
N PRO A 565 -17.57 -6.45 2.33
CA PRO A 565 -16.82 -5.21 2.54
C PRO A 565 -15.56 -5.34 3.38
N MET A 566 -15.44 -6.39 4.20
CA MET A 566 -14.25 -6.65 5.02
C MET A 566 -13.25 -7.59 4.34
N GLN A 567 -13.59 -8.18 3.21
CA GLN A 567 -12.76 -9.15 2.52
C GLN A 567 -11.81 -8.49 1.53
N LYS A 568 -10.57 -8.98 1.50
CA LYS A 568 -9.52 -8.58 0.57
C LYS A 568 -9.09 -9.81 -0.22
N SER A 569 -8.84 -9.64 -1.53
CA SER A 569 -8.20 -10.68 -2.31
C SER A 569 -6.72 -10.78 -1.94
N VAL A 570 -6.10 -11.94 -2.18
CA VAL A 570 -4.68 -12.18 -1.87
C VAL A 570 -3.77 -11.11 -2.50
N ARG A 571 -4.11 -10.68 -3.72
CA ARG A 571 -3.48 -9.54 -4.41
C ARG A 571 -4.54 -8.47 -4.68
N THR A 572 -4.32 -7.28 -4.12
CA THR A 572 -5.22 -6.12 -4.22
C THR A 572 -4.76 -5.16 -5.31
N MET A 573 -5.60 -4.20 -5.68
CA MET A 573 -5.20 -3.11 -6.59
C MET A 573 -4.05 -2.27 -6.01
N TRP A 574 -4.00 -2.11 -4.68
CA TRP A 574 -2.86 -1.49 -4.00
C TRP A 574 -1.57 -2.26 -4.25
N ASP A 575 -1.57 -3.58 -4.10
CA ASP A 575 -0.39 -4.42 -4.31
C ASP A 575 0.14 -4.29 -5.75
N LEU A 576 -0.76 -4.35 -6.73
CA LEU A 576 -0.42 -4.21 -8.16
C LEU A 576 0.15 -2.83 -8.48
N MET A 577 -0.52 -1.76 -8.06
CA MET A 577 -0.07 -0.41 -8.35
C MET A 577 1.23 -0.06 -7.60
N ARG A 578 1.43 -0.60 -6.39
CA ARG A 578 2.69 -0.45 -5.65
C ARG A 578 3.84 -1.15 -6.37
N ASP A 579 3.64 -2.39 -6.83
CA ASP A 579 4.63 -3.11 -7.63
C ASP A 579 4.98 -2.35 -8.92
N LEU A 580 3.97 -1.82 -9.62
CA LEU A 580 4.16 -0.98 -10.80
C LEU A 580 4.96 0.28 -10.49
N ALA A 581 4.61 1.01 -9.44
CA ALA A 581 5.29 2.25 -9.05
C ALA A 581 6.75 2.00 -8.64
N VAL A 582 7.02 0.91 -7.92
CA VAL A 582 8.37 0.50 -7.53
C VAL A 582 9.19 0.08 -8.76
N THR A 583 8.62 -0.76 -9.62
CA THR A 583 9.28 -1.24 -10.85
C THR A 583 9.63 -0.11 -11.80
N ASN A 584 8.77 0.92 -11.88
CA ASN A 584 8.98 2.09 -12.72
C ASN A 584 9.65 3.27 -12.00
N LYS A 585 10.21 3.05 -10.81
CA LYS A 585 10.99 4.04 -10.04
C LYS A 585 10.21 5.31 -9.64
N LEU A 586 8.88 5.22 -9.60
CA LEU A 586 8.02 6.24 -9.00
C LEU A 586 8.04 6.17 -7.47
N LEU A 587 8.30 4.98 -6.92
CA LEU A 587 8.58 4.74 -5.51
C LEU A 587 9.95 4.06 -5.34
N PRO A 588 10.64 4.30 -4.21
CA PRO A 588 11.83 3.55 -3.88
C PRO A 588 11.49 2.08 -3.64
N ILE A 589 12.43 1.20 -4.00
CA ILE A 589 12.35 -0.22 -3.67
C ILE A 589 12.71 -0.38 -2.19
N PRO A 590 11.85 -0.95 -1.33
CA PRO A 590 12.24 -1.28 0.04
C PRO A 590 13.36 -2.32 0.06
N GLU A 591 14.37 -2.12 0.90
CA GLU A 591 15.51 -3.05 1.00
C GLU A 591 15.08 -4.39 1.59
N LEU A 592 14.30 -4.35 2.68
CA LEU A 592 13.71 -5.51 3.36
C LEU A 592 12.18 -5.34 3.48
N PRO A 593 11.40 -6.43 3.38
CA PRO A 593 9.97 -6.39 3.66
C PRO A 593 9.68 -6.27 5.15
N SER A 594 8.58 -5.58 5.46
CA SER A 594 7.91 -5.62 6.76
C SER A 594 7.14 -6.94 6.92
N LEU A 595 7.25 -7.59 8.08
CA LEU A 595 6.43 -8.77 8.38
C LEU A 595 4.95 -8.42 8.40
N LYS A 596 4.58 -7.32 9.06
CA LYS A 596 3.21 -6.86 9.24
C LYS A 596 2.56 -6.36 7.95
N GLU A 597 3.27 -5.56 7.16
CA GLU A 597 2.70 -4.83 6.02
C GLU A 597 2.90 -5.56 4.68
N ASP A 598 3.96 -6.38 4.54
CA ASP A 598 4.33 -6.97 3.25
C ASP A 598 4.17 -8.51 3.19
N ILE A 599 4.33 -9.21 4.32
CA ILE A 599 4.36 -10.69 4.35
C ILE A 599 3.07 -11.28 4.90
N LEU A 600 2.69 -10.93 6.13
CA LEU A 600 1.50 -11.47 6.79
C LEU A 600 0.23 -11.31 5.95
N PRO A 601 -0.05 -10.15 5.31
CA PRO A 601 -1.29 -9.97 4.57
C PRO A 601 -1.47 -11.02 3.47
N ILE A 602 -0.40 -11.52 2.84
CA ILE A 602 -0.49 -12.57 1.82
C ILE A 602 -1.14 -13.84 2.38
N PHE A 603 -0.73 -14.25 3.59
CA PHE A 603 -1.22 -15.45 4.25
C PHE A 603 -2.59 -15.24 4.91
N GLN A 604 -2.78 -14.11 5.59
CA GLN A 604 -4.02 -13.78 6.29
C GLN A 604 -5.18 -13.67 5.31
N ARG A 605 -4.98 -12.99 4.16
CA ARG A 605 -6.02 -12.87 3.13
C ARG A 605 -6.46 -14.23 2.56
N MET A 606 -5.57 -15.22 2.44
CA MET A 606 -5.99 -16.59 2.08
C MET A 606 -6.88 -17.22 3.15
N THR A 607 -6.58 -16.98 4.43
CA THR A 607 -7.41 -17.45 5.56
C THR A 607 -8.76 -16.72 5.59
N ASP A 608 -8.78 -15.41 5.32
CA ASP A 608 -9.99 -14.59 5.40
C ASP A 608 -10.99 -14.91 4.29
N LEU A 609 -10.50 -15.37 3.12
CA LEU A 609 -11.35 -15.85 2.03
C LEU A 609 -12.22 -17.08 2.40
N GLN A 610 -12.02 -17.72 3.56
CA GLN A 610 -12.89 -18.79 4.08
C GLN A 610 -14.36 -18.40 4.17
N TRP A 611 -14.66 -17.12 4.34
CA TRP A 611 -16.02 -16.62 4.55
C TRP A 611 -16.83 -16.50 3.25
N VAL A 612 -16.14 -16.57 2.11
CA VAL A 612 -16.71 -16.27 0.79
C VAL A 612 -16.45 -17.36 -0.25
N ASN A 613 -15.59 -18.33 0.06
CA ASN A 613 -15.34 -19.49 -0.79
C ASN A 613 -15.08 -20.75 0.06
N LYS A 614 -15.73 -21.86 -0.32
CA LYS A 614 -15.65 -23.11 0.43
C LYS A 614 -14.28 -23.80 0.31
N GLY A 615 -13.62 -23.77 -0.85
CA GLY A 615 -12.29 -24.36 -0.99
C GLY A 615 -11.25 -23.68 -0.09
N PHE A 616 -11.31 -22.34 0.02
CA PHE A 616 -10.51 -21.61 0.99
C PHE A 616 -10.89 -21.96 2.44
N SER A 617 -12.18 -22.12 2.74
CA SER A 617 -12.66 -22.54 4.07
C SER A 617 -12.13 -23.91 4.49
N ASP A 618 -12.12 -24.88 3.57
CA ASP A 618 -11.73 -26.27 3.87
C ASP A 618 -10.22 -26.40 4.15
N TYR A 619 -9.38 -25.56 3.54
CA TYR A 619 -7.92 -25.65 3.67
C TYR A 619 -7.27 -24.59 4.57
N PHE A 620 -7.69 -23.33 4.45
CA PHE A 620 -7.12 -22.19 5.18
C PHE A 620 -8.01 -21.70 6.31
N GLY A 621 -9.29 -22.08 6.32
CA GLY A 621 -10.24 -21.61 7.32
C GLY A 621 -10.00 -22.14 8.73
N ALA A 622 -10.89 -21.81 9.66
CA ALA A 622 -10.77 -22.13 11.08
C ALA A 622 -10.56 -23.62 11.38
N LEU A 623 -11.17 -24.51 10.58
CA LEU A 623 -11.04 -25.96 10.70
C LEU A 623 -10.00 -26.57 9.73
N GLY A 624 -9.35 -25.74 8.93
CA GLY A 624 -8.39 -26.14 7.91
C GLY A 624 -6.98 -26.35 8.46
N PRO A 625 -6.12 -27.10 7.75
CA PRO A 625 -4.73 -27.32 8.12
C PRO A 625 -3.86 -26.04 8.11
N PHE A 626 -4.24 -25.00 7.35
CA PHE A 626 -3.45 -23.78 7.14
C PHE A 626 -4.13 -22.51 7.68
N ASN A 627 -4.66 -22.56 8.91
CA ASN A 627 -5.20 -21.37 9.57
C ASN A 627 -4.10 -20.37 9.95
N PHE A 628 -3.71 -19.51 9.00
CA PHE A 628 -2.61 -18.57 9.17
C PHE A 628 -2.89 -17.45 10.19
N ASN A 629 -4.16 -17.28 10.58
CA ASN A 629 -4.56 -16.33 11.62
C ASN A 629 -4.39 -16.90 13.04
N SER A 630 -4.11 -18.19 13.20
CA SER A 630 -3.87 -18.79 14.53
C SER A 630 -2.54 -18.33 15.14
N PRO A 631 -2.45 -18.26 16.48
CA PRO A 631 -1.20 -17.93 17.18
C PRO A 631 -0.02 -18.81 16.77
N GLU A 632 -0.25 -20.11 16.55
CA GLU A 632 0.78 -21.07 16.17
C GLU A 632 1.37 -20.76 14.78
N TRP A 633 0.51 -20.43 13.81
CA TRP A 633 0.95 -20.06 12.47
C TRP A 633 1.62 -18.69 12.45
N MET A 634 1.08 -17.70 13.16
CA MET A 634 1.71 -16.37 13.29
C MET A 634 3.11 -16.48 13.89
N HIS A 635 3.30 -17.29 14.94
CA HIS A 635 4.61 -17.54 15.52
C HIS A 635 5.58 -18.12 14.48
N LYS A 636 5.19 -19.17 13.76
CA LYS A 636 6.04 -19.80 12.72
C LYS A 636 6.34 -18.87 11.55
N ILE A 637 5.40 -18.04 11.11
CA ILE A 637 5.64 -17.08 10.02
C ILE A 637 6.62 -15.98 10.47
N SER A 638 6.56 -15.60 11.76
CA SER A 638 7.43 -14.56 12.32
C SER A 638 8.87 -15.01 12.66
N ASP A 639 9.13 -16.32 12.69
CA ASP A 639 10.44 -16.86 13.07
C ASP A 639 11.42 -16.86 11.88
N ALA A 640 12.40 -15.95 11.93
CA ALA A 640 13.47 -15.79 10.94
C ALA A 640 14.65 -16.77 11.14
N SER A 641 14.65 -17.60 12.18
CA SER A 641 15.76 -18.49 12.51
C SER A 641 16.09 -19.48 11.39
N GLN A 642 17.33 -19.97 11.38
CA GLN A 642 17.76 -21.04 10.47
C GLN A 642 17.02 -22.36 10.74
N GLY A 643 16.60 -22.61 11.99
CA GLY A 643 15.81 -23.80 12.33
C GLY A 643 14.43 -23.83 11.66
N ASN A 644 13.89 -22.65 11.31
CA ASN A 644 12.60 -22.50 10.64
C ASN A 644 12.72 -22.29 9.12
N LEU A 645 13.93 -22.33 8.55
CA LEU A 645 14.18 -22.09 7.12
C LEU A 645 13.37 -23.04 6.22
N GLU A 646 13.38 -24.34 6.50
CA GLU A 646 12.72 -25.33 5.64
C GLU A 646 11.19 -25.18 5.67
N PHE A 647 10.61 -24.79 6.80
CA PHE A 647 9.21 -24.42 6.86
C PHE A 647 8.88 -23.24 5.93
N ARG A 648 9.66 -22.15 6.01
CA ARG A 648 9.44 -20.98 5.13
C ARG A 648 9.68 -21.34 3.66
N ARG A 649 10.66 -22.20 3.37
CA ARG A 649 10.94 -22.72 2.02
C ARG A 649 9.78 -23.52 1.47
N ILE A 650 9.16 -24.39 2.26
CA ILE A 650 7.98 -25.16 1.86
C ILE A 650 6.84 -24.23 1.45
N LEU A 651 6.52 -23.21 2.27
CA LEU A 651 5.47 -22.25 1.94
C LEU A 651 5.81 -21.40 0.72
N TYR A 652 7.03 -20.88 0.61
CA TYR A 652 7.50 -20.12 -0.56
C TYR A 652 7.37 -20.91 -1.87
N ASN A 653 7.56 -22.22 -1.82
CA ASN A 653 7.44 -23.09 -2.98
C ASN A 653 5.99 -23.42 -3.35
N GLN A 654 5.01 -23.18 -2.47
CA GLN A 654 3.58 -23.28 -2.81
C GLN A 654 3.12 -22.13 -3.70
N PHE A 655 3.76 -20.96 -3.64
CA PHE A 655 3.38 -19.81 -4.45
C PHE A 655 3.82 -19.96 -5.90
N ARG A 656 2.86 -19.70 -6.79
CA ARG A 656 3.02 -19.72 -8.24
C ARG A 656 4.08 -18.74 -8.71
N LYS A 657 4.88 -19.18 -9.69
CA LYS A 657 5.91 -18.40 -10.38
C LYS A 657 5.70 -18.58 -11.87
N ILE A 658 5.24 -17.53 -12.54
CA ILE A 658 4.65 -17.58 -13.90
C ILE A 658 5.67 -18.00 -14.98
N ASP A 659 6.96 -17.89 -14.69
CA ASP A 659 8.09 -18.27 -15.52
C ASP A 659 8.41 -19.78 -15.46
N LEU A 660 7.80 -20.53 -14.52
CA LEU A 660 8.01 -21.97 -14.38
C LEU A 660 6.86 -22.76 -15.01
N PRO A 661 7.13 -23.93 -15.65
CA PRO A 661 6.08 -24.80 -16.18
C PRO A 661 5.04 -25.24 -15.15
N ALA A 662 5.44 -25.35 -13.87
CA ALA A 662 4.53 -25.69 -12.77
C ALA A 662 3.42 -24.64 -12.54
N SER A 663 3.55 -23.43 -13.09
CA SER A 663 2.52 -22.37 -12.95
C SER A 663 1.16 -22.75 -13.51
N GLN A 664 1.13 -23.66 -14.48
CA GLN A 664 -0.10 -24.22 -15.07
C GLN A 664 -0.92 -25.02 -14.06
N SER A 665 -0.32 -25.45 -12.94
CA SER A 665 -1.03 -26.25 -11.95
C SER A 665 -2.05 -25.42 -11.15
N PRO A 666 -3.30 -25.89 -11.02
CA PRO A 666 -4.30 -25.27 -10.14
C PRO A 666 -3.98 -25.46 -8.65
N ALA A 667 -3.03 -26.34 -8.30
CA ALA A 667 -2.68 -26.64 -6.91
C ALA A 667 -1.82 -25.56 -6.23
N LEU A 668 -1.06 -24.77 -7.01
CA LEU A 668 -0.22 -23.70 -6.48
C LEU A 668 -1.04 -22.49 -6.04
N TRP A 669 -0.52 -21.74 -5.07
CA TRP A 669 -1.17 -20.57 -4.50
C TRP A 669 -0.89 -19.28 -5.27
N PRO A 670 -1.84 -18.33 -5.29
CA PRO A 670 -3.20 -18.47 -4.75
C PRO A 670 -4.12 -19.33 -5.65
N TRP A 671 -5.20 -19.90 -5.09
CA TRP A 671 -6.21 -20.68 -5.81
C TRP A 671 -7.23 -19.80 -6.55
N LEU A 672 -6.71 -18.81 -7.26
CA LEU A 672 -7.48 -17.89 -8.07
C LEU A 672 -7.20 -18.13 -9.56
N TYR A 673 -8.21 -17.95 -10.41
CA TYR A 673 -8.00 -17.88 -11.86
C TYR A 673 -7.12 -16.67 -12.22
N GLY A 674 -6.41 -16.79 -13.34
CA GLY A 674 -5.52 -15.76 -13.88
C GLY A 674 -6.09 -15.09 -15.12
N ASP A 675 -5.36 -14.13 -15.66
CA ASP A 675 -5.81 -13.28 -16.78
C ASP A 675 -6.10 -14.07 -18.07
N GLY A 676 -5.36 -15.16 -18.30
CA GLY A 676 -5.51 -16.04 -19.45
C GLY A 676 -6.35 -17.27 -19.17
N VAL A 677 -7.28 -17.19 -18.22
CA VAL A 677 -8.22 -18.27 -17.92
C VAL A 677 -9.03 -18.67 -19.15
N GLU A 678 -9.04 -19.96 -19.44
CA GLU A 678 -9.92 -20.59 -20.41
C GLU A 678 -10.77 -21.70 -19.76
N ILE A 679 -11.99 -21.87 -20.26
CA ILE A 679 -12.96 -22.85 -19.76
C ILE A 679 -13.56 -23.58 -20.99
N PRO A 680 -13.27 -24.87 -21.21
CA PRO A 680 -12.44 -25.78 -20.39
C PRO A 680 -10.95 -25.37 -20.35
N GLN A 681 -10.23 -25.79 -19.30
CA GLN A 681 -8.87 -25.32 -19.01
C GLN A 681 -7.86 -25.66 -20.12
N GLU A 682 -7.02 -24.69 -20.49
CA GLU A 682 -5.85 -24.87 -21.34
C GLU A 682 -4.54 -24.89 -20.54
N ASN A 683 -3.48 -25.44 -21.14
CA ASN A 683 -2.13 -25.52 -20.54
C ASN A 683 -1.36 -24.20 -20.74
N THR A 684 -1.85 -23.11 -20.16
CA THR A 684 -1.13 -21.82 -20.14
C THR A 684 -0.68 -21.41 -18.75
N ASN A 685 0.47 -20.74 -18.69
CA ASN A 685 1.07 -20.25 -17.44
C ASN A 685 0.23 -19.13 -16.79
N THR A 686 -0.67 -18.49 -17.54
CA THR A 686 -1.53 -17.39 -17.09
C THR A 686 -2.96 -17.85 -16.73
N GLN A 687 -3.23 -19.15 -16.77
CA GLN A 687 -4.54 -19.76 -16.43
C GLN A 687 -4.94 -19.46 -14.98
N HIS A 688 -3.95 -19.30 -14.09
CA HIS A 688 -4.11 -19.07 -12.66
C HIS A 688 -3.29 -17.85 -12.21
N SER A 689 -3.78 -17.13 -11.20
CA SER A 689 -3.16 -15.89 -10.74
C SER A 689 -1.80 -16.10 -10.06
N THR A 690 -0.93 -15.11 -10.16
CA THR A 690 0.33 -15.02 -9.41
C THR A 690 0.34 -13.77 -8.54
N LEU A 691 1.07 -13.81 -7.43
CA LEU A 691 1.42 -12.60 -6.69
C LEU A 691 2.23 -11.63 -7.58
N THR A 692 2.28 -10.36 -7.19
CA THR A 692 3.09 -9.35 -7.90
C THR A 692 4.59 -9.65 -7.82
N GLY A 693 5.38 -9.02 -8.70
CA GLY A 693 6.84 -9.18 -8.68
C GLY A 693 7.46 -8.78 -7.34
N LEU A 694 6.99 -7.66 -6.78
CA LEU A 694 7.38 -7.18 -5.45
C LEU A 694 6.98 -8.14 -4.33
N GLN A 695 5.76 -8.68 -4.33
CA GLN A 695 5.31 -9.66 -3.34
C GLN A 695 6.15 -10.95 -3.40
N LEU A 696 6.44 -11.48 -4.60
CA LEU A 696 7.29 -12.65 -4.76
C LEU A 696 8.74 -12.39 -4.31
N ARG A 697 9.27 -11.20 -4.58
CA ARG A 697 10.58 -10.76 -4.06
C ARG A 697 10.58 -10.73 -2.53
N PHE A 698 9.54 -10.17 -1.92
CA PHE A 698 9.42 -10.10 -0.47
C PHE A 698 9.25 -11.47 0.16
N LEU A 699 8.42 -12.35 -0.39
CA LEU A 699 8.32 -13.74 0.07
C LEU A 699 9.65 -14.50 -0.05
N LYS A 700 10.44 -14.23 -1.10
CA LYS A 700 11.79 -14.81 -1.20
C LYS A 700 12.71 -14.32 -0.08
N GLN A 701 12.71 -13.02 0.20
CA GLN A 701 13.51 -12.46 1.30
C GLN A 701 13.04 -12.99 2.67
N TRP A 702 11.73 -13.08 2.89
CA TRP A 702 11.14 -13.71 4.06
C TRP A 702 11.59 -15.18 4.22
N MET A 703 11.55 -15.96 3.15
CA MET A 703 12.05 -17.33 3.14
C MET A 703 13.53 -17.40 3.57
N GLU A 704 14.35 -16.50 3.05
CA GLU A 704 15.77 -16.36 3.43
C GLU A 704 16.00 -15.83 4.86
N GLY A 705 14.96 -15.44 5.59
CA GLY A 705 15.05 -14.85 6.94
C GLY A 705 15.43 -13.37 6.94
N LYS A 706 15.30 -12.69 5.80
CA LYS A 706 15.66 -11.28 5.59
C LYS A 706 14.40 -10.41 5.58
N PHE A 707 13.87 -10.10 6.75
CA PHE A 707 12.69 -9.26 6.89
C PHE A 707 12.70 -8.55 8.24
N ILE A 708 11.97 -7.43 8.32
CA ILE A 708 11.78 -6.69 9.57
C ILE A 708 10.63 -7.35 10.32
N ASN A 709 10.90 -7.95 11.49
CA ASN A 709 9.84 -8.50 12.35
C ASN A 709 9.27 -7.39 13.25
N ASP A 710 8.45 -6.54 12.65
CA ASP A 710 7.76 -5.41 13.27
C ASP A 710 6.50 -5.80 14.08
N LEU A 711 6.25 -7.10 14.29
CA LEU A 711 5.27 -7.58 15.27
C LEU A 711 5.86 -7.64 16.69
N LYS A 712 7.18 -7.75 16.83
CA LYS A 712 7.84 -7.79 18.14
C LYS A 712 8.06 -6.36 18.61
N LYS A 713 7.44 -5.97 19.72
CA LYS A 713 7.77 -4.71 20.39
C LYS A 713 9.27 -4.71 20.75
N PRO A 714 10.02 -3.63 20.48
CA PRO A 714 11.39 -3.49 20.97
C PRO A 714 11.42 -3.63 22.50
N GLY A 715 12.26 -4.52 23.03
CA GLY A 715 12.50 -4.65 24.48
C GLY A 715 11.98 -5.91 25.18
N ILE A 716 11.44 -6.91 24.47
CA ILE A 716 11.10 -8.23 25.05
C ILE A 716 11.97 -9.31 24.39
N GLU A 717 13.27 -9.31 24.67
CA GLU A 717 14.17 -10.41 24.32
C GLU A 717 14.38 -11.33 25.53
N GLY A 718 14.09 -12.64 25.37
CA GLY A 718 14.65 -13.67 26.26
C GLY A 718 13.68 -14.56 27.08
N CYS A 719 12.38 -14.63 26.80
CA CYS A 719 11.51 -15.56 27.54
C CYS A 719 10.83 -16.63 26.65
N PRO A 720 11.25 -17.90 26.73
CA PRO A 720 10.57 -19.03 26.08
C PRO A 720 9.20 -19.40 26.70
N PHE A 721 8.80 -18.73 27.78
CA PHE A 721 7.63 -19.09 28.61
C PHE A 721 6.61 -17.96 28.80
N HIS A 722 6.81 -16.79 28.19
CA HIS A 722 5.66 -15.93 27.90
C HIS A 722 5.06 -16.44 26.61
N ALA A 723 4.19 -17.44 26.73
CA ALA A 723 3.05 -17.53 25.83
C ALA A 723 2.55 -16.11 25.62
N ALA A 724 2.28 -15.73 24.38
CA ALA A 724 1.43 -14.60 24.09
C ALA A 724 0.12 -14.80 24.87
N LYS A 725 0.10 -14.40 26.15
CA LYS A 725 -1.12 -13.93 26.79
C LYS A 725 -1.49 -12.78 25.90
N GLU A 726 -2.44 -13.02 25.01
CA GLU A 726 -3.66 -12.24 24.73
C GLU A 726 -3.73 -10.78 25.20
N GLU A 727 -2.61 -10.08 25.30
CA GLU A 727 -2.55 -8.71 24.82
C GLU A 727 -2.32 -8.85 23.32
N ALA A 728 -3.37 -9.34 22.63
CA ALA A 728 -3.68 -8.74 21.35
C ALA A 728 -3.45 -7.25 21.57
N VAL A 729 -2.51 -6.68 20.84
CA VAL A 729 -2.47 -5.23 20.72
C VAL A 729 -3.86 -4.89 20.19
N GLN A 730 -4.80 -4.62 21.09
CA GLN A 730 -6.02 -3.90 20.80
C GLN A 730 -5.51 -2.49 20.50
N ASP A 731 -4.86 -2.34 19.35
CA ASP A 731 -4.79 -1.06 18.68
C ASP A 731 -6.27 -0.73 18.48
N LYS A 732 -6.80 0.06 19.40
CA LYS A 732 -8.13 0.65 19.29
C LYS A 732 -8.24 1.16 17.86
N TRP A 733 -9.23 0.69 17.11
CA TRP A 733 -9.46 1.10 15.73
C TRP A 733 -9.39 2.63 15.64
N LYS A 734 -8.43 3.13 14.86
CA LYS A 734 -8.22 4.57 14.69
C LYS A 734 -8.95 5.02 13.44
N ASN A 735 -9.72 6.10 13.58
CA ASN A 735 -10.21 6.85 12.44
C ASN A 735 -9.05 7.57 11.75
N ILE A 736 -9.22 7.90 10.48
CA ILE A 736 -8.17 8.58 9.70
C ILE A 736 -7.70 9.88 10.36
N ASP A 737 -8.61 10.63 11.00
CA ASP A 737 -8.30 11.90 11.67
C ASP A 737 -7.47 11.71 12.96
N GLU A 738 -7.31 10.47 13.46
CA GLU A 738 -6.48 10.13 14.63
C GLU A 738 -5.03 9.79 14.25
N TYR A 739 -4.73 9.64 12.94
CA TYR A 739 -3.36 9.41 12.45
C TYR A 739 -2.59 10.72 12.28
N PRO A 740 -1.24 10.71 12.41
CA PRO A 740 -0.42 11.86 12.07
C PRO A 740 -0.74 12.36 10.66
N VAL A 741 -0.87 13.68 10.49
CA VAL A 741 -1.33 14.28 9.23
C VAL A 741 -0.46 13.90 8.02
N GLY A 742 0.83 13.64 8.28
CA GLY A 742 1.78 13.16 7.27
C GLY A 742 1.49 11.77 6.70
N GLU A 743 0.80 10.91 7.46
CA GLU A 743 0.50 9.53 7.09
C GLU A 743 -0.88 9.40 6.42
N GLN A 744 -1.81 10.31 6.73
CA GLN A 744 -3.21 10.22 6.28
C GLN A 744 -3.36 10.07 4.74
N PRO A 745 -2.60 10.77 3.88
CA PRO A 745 -2.76 10.65 2.43
C PRO A 745 -2.50 9.25 1.86
N ASP A 746 -1.44 8.58 2.34
CA ASP A 746 -1.09 7.24 1.89
C ASP A 746 -2.10 6.22 2.44
N LEU A 747 -2.55 6.41 3.69
CA LEU A 747 -3.60 5.58 4.28
C LEU A 747 -4.91 5.68 3.51
N LEU A 748 -5.33 6.89 3.11
CA LEU A 748 -6.54 7.11 2.30
C LEU A 748 -6.45 6.40 0.94
N THR A 749 -5.34 6.58 0.23
CA THR A 749 -5.12 5.93 -1.07
C THR A 749 -5.08 4.41 -0.93
N ARG A 750 -4.36 3.88 0.06
CA ARG A 750 -4.30 2.44 0.32
C ARG A 750 -5.68 1.90 0.70
N ALA A 751 -6.41 2.57 1.58
CA ALA A 751 -7.75 2.16 1.99
C ALA A 751 -8.71 2.05 0.80
N ALA A 752 -8.65 3.00 -0.14
CA ALA A 752 -9.49 2.93 -1.34
C ALA A 752 -9.13 1.74 -2.24
N LEU A 753 -7.85 1.35 -2.33
CA LEU A 753 -7.34 0.35 -3.29
C LEU A 753 -7.17 -1.06 -2.73
N ASP A 754 -6.98 -1.22 -1.42
CA ASP A 754 -6.87 -2.54 -0.75
C ASP A 754 -8.16 -3.35 -0.89
N TYR A 755 -9.28 -2.65 -1.07
CA TYR A 755 -10.57 -3.24 -1.33
C TYR A 755 -10.93 -3.31 -2.82
N CYS A 756 -9.98 -3.20 -3.74
CA CYS A 756 -10.20 -3.46 -5.17
C CYS A 756 -9.42 -4.69 -5.63
N LEU A 757 -9.96 -5.38 -6.63
CA LEU A 757 -9.38 -6.62 -7.16
C LEU A 757 -8.32 -6.33 -8.22
N ALA A 758 -7.22 -7.08 -8.19
CA ALA A 758 -6.17 -7.03 -9.21
C ALA A 758 -6.04 -8.33 -10.02
N ASP A 759 -6.81 -9.37 -9.72
CA ASP A 759 -6.76 -10.68 -10.38
C ASP A 759 -8.10 -11.37 -10.32
N ALA A 760 -8.48 -12.17 -11.32
CA ALA A 760 -8.01 -12.10 -12.71
C ALA A 760 -8.45 -10.79 -13.38
N PHE A 761 -7.72 -10.29 -14.36
CA PHE A 761 -8.23 -9.30 -15.30
C PHE A 761 -8.95 -9.98 -16.47
N HIS A 762 -10.12 -10.57 -16.19
CA HIS A 762 -10.98 -11.23 -17.18
C HIS A 762 -12.48 -10.84 -17.09
N PRO A 763 -12.85 -9.55 -17.24
CA PRO A 763 -12.00 -8.36 -17.21
C PRO A 763 -11.60 -7.93 -15.80
N GLY A 764 -12.23 -8.41 -14.74
CA GLY A 764 -12.05 -7.91 -13.36
C GLY A 764 -13.35 -7.28 -12.85
N CYS A 765 -13.32 -6.64 -11.68
CA CYS A 765 -14.52 -6.08 -11.07
C CYS A 765 -14.65 -4.56 -11.24
N GLU A 766 -13.72 -3.78 -10.68
CA GLU A 766 -13.80 -2.30 -10.74
C GLU A 766 -13.15 -1.71 -11.99
N ILE A 767 -11.93 -2.17 -12.30
CA ILE A 767 -11.08 -1.77 -13.43
C ILE A 767 -10.21 -2.97 -13.85
N THR A 768 -9.49 -2.86 -14.98
CA THR A 768 -8.78 -4.00 -15.60
C THR A 768 -7.34 -3.69 -16.02
N TRP A 769 -6.71 -4.62 -16.74
CA TRP A 769 -5.29 -4.71 -17.09
C TRP A 769 -4.61 -3.44 -17.64
N PRO A 770 -5.26 -2.48 -18.33
CA PRO A 770 -4.57 -1.24 -18.71
C PRO A 770 -3.99 -0.51 -17.51
N ILE A 771 -4.56 -0.72 -16.32
CA ILE A 771 -4.08 -0.13 -15.07
C ILE A 771 -2.64 -0.52 -14.72
N ARG A 772 -2.11 -1.64 -15.23
CA ARG A 772 -0.68 -2.01 -15.09
C ARG A 772 0.22 -1.44 -16.19
N ASN A 773 -0.27 -0.53 -17.03
CA ASN A 773 0.55 0.21 -17.97
C ASN A 773 1.12 1.50 -17.32
N PRO A 774 2.45 1.66 -17.23
CA PRO A 774 3.05 2.80 -16.54
C PRO A 774 2.80 4.15 -17.23
N ASN A 775 2.50 4.18 -18.53
CA ASN A 775 2.26 5.43 -19.26
C ASN A 775 0.98 6.15 -18.83
N MET A 776 0.08 5.43 -18.15
CA MET A 776 -1.18 5.97 -17.63
C MET A 776 -0.98 6.81 -16.37
N TYR A 777 0.22 6.87 -15.80
CA TYR A 777 0.50 7.53 -14.53
C TYR A 777 1.34 8.80 -14.70
N MET A 778 1.07 9.80 -13.85
CA MET A 778 1.90 11.00 -13.73
C MET A 778 2.70 11.06 -12.42
N ASP A 779 2.32 10.23 -11.44
CA ASP A 779 2.97 10.05 -10.15
C ASP A 779 2.54 8.67 -9.60
N ALA A 780 3.17 8.19 -8.52
CA ALA A 780 2.75 6.95 -7.86
C ALA A 780 1.24 7.02 -7.51
N PHE A 781 0.49 5.98 -7.90
CA PHE A 781 -0.96 5.87 -7.71
C PHE A 781 -1.80 7.03 -8.30
N ARG A 782 -1.24 7.87 -9.17
CA ARG A 782 -1.94 9.05 -9.71
C ARG A 782 -2.04 9.00 -11.23
N MET A 783 -3.27 8.87 -11.70
CA MET A 783 -3.57 8.82 -13.13
C MET A 783 -3.11 10.11 -13.83
N LYS A 784 -2.61 9.96 -15.05
CA LYS A 784 -2.33 11.07 -15.96
C LYS A 784 -3.65 11.49 -16.61
N HIS A 785 -3.94 12.79 -16.65
CA HIS A 785 -5.16 13.32 -17.26
C HIS A 785 -4.83 13.90 -18.64
N GLU A 786 -5.72 13.74 -19.62
CA GLU A 786 -5.46 14.13 -21.03
C GLU A 786 -5.43 15.65 -21.30
N SER A 787 -5.98 16.49 -20.41
CA SER A 787 -5.76 17.95 -20.40
C SER A 787 -4.98 18.40 -19.17
N THR A 788 -3.70 18.76 -19.34
CA THR A 788 -2.90 19.37 -18.27
C THR A 788 -2.84 20.90 -18.36
N LYS A 789 -3.53 21.53 -19.32
CA LYS A 789 -3.34 22.96 -19.63
C LYS A 789 -4.21 23.93 -18.81
N SER A 790 -5.38 23.54 -18.29
CA SER A 790 -6.18 24.40 -17.39
C SER A 790 -7.18 23.64 -16.53
N PHE A 791 -7.45 24.15 -15.31
CA PHE A 791 -8.58 23.75 -14.47
C PHE A 791 -9.94 23.90 -15.19
N MET A 792 -10.01 24.79 -16.19
CA MET A 792 -11.24 25.19 -16.88
C MET A 792 -11.46 24.59 -18.28
N ASP A 793 -10.56 23.79 -18.85
CA ASP A 793 -10.78 23.23 -20.21
C ASP A 793 -12.00 22.29 -20.19
N ASN A 794 -13.13 22.76 -20.73
CA ASN A 794 -14.49 22.25 -20.47
C ASN A 794 -15.08 21.43 -21.63
N ASP A 795 -14.34 21.30 -22.74
CA ASP A 795 -14.84 20.80 -24.03
C ASP A 795 -13.96 19.67 -24.59
N GLU A 796 -13.61 18.69 -23.76
CA GLU A 796 -13.05 17.44 -24.29
C GLU A 796 -14.17 16.64 -24.96
N ASP A 797 -14.22 16.72 -26.30
CA ASP A 797 -15.03 15.82 -27.10
C ASP A 797 -14.51 14.38 -26.94
N LEU A 798 -15.08 13.65 -25.97
CA LEU A 798 -14.68 12.30 -25.57
C LEU A 798 -14.65 11.31 -26.75
N SER A 799 -15.43 11.57 -27.81
CA SER A 799 -15.49 10.75 -29.02
C SER A 799 -14.15 10.65 -29.76
N LYS A 800 -13.23 11.61 -29.56
CA LYS A 800 -11.87 11.59 -30.14
C LYS A 800 -11.00 10.48 -29.57
N TYR A 801 -11.33 9.95 -28.40
CA TYR A 801 -10.57 8.93 -27.68
C TYR A 801 -11.20 7.55 -27.78
N LEU A 802 -11.99 7.29 -28.84
CA LEU A 802 -12.65 6.01 -29.09
C LEU A 802 -12.04 5.21 -30.24
N ASN A 803 -11.20 5.81 -31.08
CA ASN A 803 -10.71 5.19 -32.31
C ASN A 803 -9.22 4.83 -32.23
N TYR A 804 -8.94 3.54 -32.10
CA TYR A 804 -7.60 2.94 -32.11
C TYR A 804 -7.46 1.91 -33.23
N GLY A 805 -8.29 2.03 -34.28
CA GLY A 805 -8.34 1.10 -35.42
C GLY A 805 -9.69 0.39 -35.57
N ALA A 806 -9.87 -0.30 -36.69
CA ALA A 806 -11.09 -1.06 -36.96
C ALA A 806 -11.30 -2.22 -35.97
N THR A 807 -10.21 -2.74 -35.39
CA THR A 807 -10.17 -3.71 -34.29
C THR A 807 -8.93 -3.43 -33.44
N ILE A 808 -8.88 -3.98 -32.22
CA ILE A 808 -7.67 -4.01 -31.39
C ILE A 808 -7.30 -5.45 -31.06
N ASN A 809 -6.02 -5.72 -30.81
CA ASN A 809 -5.51 -7.04 -30.46
C ASN A 809 -4.23 -6.93 -29.61
N TYR A 810 -3.50 -8.03 -29.44
CA TYR A 810 -2.28 -8.12 -28.64
C TYR A 810 -1.17 -7.14 -29.05
N THR A 811 -1.22 -6.50 -30.22
CA THR A 811 -0.23 -5.48 -30.62
C THR A 811 -0.55 -4.09 -30.07
N LEU A 812 -1.72 -3.89 -29.45
CA LEU A 812 -2.15 -2.59 -28.92
C LEU A 812 -1.17 -1.99 -27.89
N PRO A 813 -0.61 -2.76 -26.92
CA PRO A 813 0.38 -2.25 -25.97
C PRO A 813 1.58 -1.55 -26.62
N ASP A 814 2.02 -2.05 -27.78
CA ASP A 814 3.20 -1.59 -28.51
C ASP A 814 2.86 -0.65 -29.69
N ALA A 815 1.58 -0.33 -29.90
CA ALA A 815 1.15 0.51 -31.02
C ALA A 815 1.52 1.99 -30.80
N ASP A 816 1.92 2.68 -31.88
CA ASP A 816 2.23 4.14 -31.85
C ASP A 816 1.05 4.98 -31.34
N VAL A 817 -0.17 4.57 -31.70
CA VAL A 817 -1.42 5.16 -31.23
C VAL A 817 -2.10 4.18 -30.29
N ASN A 818 -2.06 4.47 -29.00
CA ASN A 818 -2.61 3.60 -27.96
C ASN A 818 -3.33 4.41 -26.86
N PRO A 819 -4.24 3.77 -26.09
CA PRO A 819 -5.04 4.46 -25.07
C PRO A 819 -4.34 4.61 -23.71
N PHE A 820 -3.04 4.28 -23.60
CA PHE A 820 -2.32 4.24 -22.32
C PHE A 820 -1.69 5.58 -21.93
N GLY A 821 -2.00 6.66 -22.65
CA GLY A 821 -1.57 8.03 -22.35
C GLY A 821 -2.40 8.70 -21.26
N GLY A 822 -2.65 10.00 -21.43
CA GLY A 822 -3.55 10.72 -20.54
C GLY A 822 -4.97 10.15 -20.64
N GLN A 823 -5.61 10.02 -19.49
CA GLN A 823 -6.95 9.46 -19.38
C GLN A 823 -7.99 10.57 -19.41
N VAL A 824 -9.17 10.22 -19.92
CA VAL A 824 -10.38 11.04 -20.01
C VAL A 824 -11.49 10.42 -19.18
N ALA A 825 -12.57 11.15 -18.90
CA ALA A 825 -13.72 10.61 -18.18
C ALA A 825 -14.27 9.34 -18.87
N GLY A 826 -14.50 8.27 -18.11
CA GLY A 826 -14.88 6.94 -18.61
C GLY A 826 -13.71 6.09 -19.14
N GLY A 827 -12.48 6.62 -19.10
CA GLY A 827 -11.30 5.99 -19.70
C GLY A 827 -10.82 4.72 -18.99
N LEU A 828 -11.10 4.57 -17.68
CA LEU A 828 -10.66 3.41 -16.90
C LEU A 828 -11.65 2.26 -16.94
N THR A 829 -12.96 2.56 -16.95
CA THR A 829 -14.03 1.54 -16.88
C THR A 829 -14.54 1.09 -18.25
N ARG A 830 -14.16 1.77 -19.34
CA ARG A 830 -14.57 1.43 -20.73
C ARG A 830 -14.27 -0.01 -21.16
N TRP A 831 -13.28 -0.62 -20.52
CA TRP A 831 -12.82 -1.98 -20.81
C TRP A 831 -13.67 -3.07 -20.17
N MET A 832 -14.46 -2.72 -19.14
CA MET A 832 -15.21 -3.69 -18.37
C MET A 832 -16.41 -4.23 -19.15
N ALA A 833 -17.03 -5.27 -18.61
CA ALA A 833 -18.27 -5.84 -19.12
C ALA A 833 -19.40 -4.81 -19.22
N ILE A 834 -20.24 -4.96 -20.26
CA ILE A 834 -21.47 -4.21 -20.43
C ILE A 834 -22.66 -5.18 -20.61
N PRO A 835 -23.62 -5.20 -19.67
CA PRO A 835 -23.61 -4.51 -18.37
C PRO A 835 -22.74 -5.25 -17.32
N TRP A 836 -22.29 -4.58 -16.26
CA TRP A 836 -21.42 -5.20 -15.23
C TRP A 836 -22.05 -6.39 -14.49
N GLN A 837 -23.37 -6.48 -14.40
CA GLN A 837 -24.09 -7.55 -13.70
C GLN A 837 -23.85 -8.92 -14.34
N THR A 838 -23.73 -8.98 -15.68
CA THR A 838 -23.51 -10.23 -16.39
C THR A 838 -22.17 -10.83 -16.01
N ASP A 839 -21.15 -9.99 -15.86
CA ASP A 839 -19.82 -10.36 -15.37
C ASP A 839 -19.89 -10.89 -13.94
N THR A 840 -20.49 -10.13 -13.01
CA THR A 840 -20.62 -10.54 -11.59
C THR A 840 -21.20 -11.94 -11.44
N SER A 841 -22.30 -12.26 -12.14
CA SER A 841 -22.92 -13.59 -12.08
C SER A 841 -22.19 -14.70 -12.85
N SER A 842 -21.23 -14.32 -13.69
CA SER A 842 -20.35 -15.22 -14.43
C SER A 842 -19.04 -15.50 -13.70
N CYS A 843 -18.78 -14.86 -12.56
CA CYS A 843 -17.53 -15.03 -11.80
C CYS A 843 -17.63 -16.16 -10.77
N ARG A 844 -17.62 -17.40 -11.24
CA ARG A 844 -17.86 -18.59 -10.40
C ARG A 844 -16.58 -19.28 -9.95
N ASP A 845 -16.77 -20.36 -9.19
CA ASP A 845 -15.76 -21.25 -8.66
C ASP A 845 -15.82 -22.65 -9.27
N GLY A 846 -14.66 -23.32 -9.29
CA GLY A 846 -14.52 -24.75 -9.59
C GLY A 846 -15.16 -25.17 -10.90
N TYR A 847 -14.83 -24.48 -12.01
CA TYR A 847 -15.39 -24.81 -13.33
C TYR A 847 -15.03 -26.23 -13.79
N ASP A 848 -13.89 -26.77 -13.34
CA ASP A 848 -13.54 -28.17 -13.54
C ASP A 848 -13.94 -29.00 -12.32
N LEU A 849 -15.13 -29.59 -12.39
CA LEU A 849 -15.68 -30.46 -11.35
C LEU A 849 -14.85 -31.73 -11.11
N ASN A 850 -14.00 -32.14 -12.06
CA ASN A 850 -13.14 -33.31 -11.86
C ASN A 850 -11.92 -32.98 -11.00
N TYR A 851 -11.51 -31.70 -10.96
CA TYR A 851 -10.44 -31.23 -10.10
C TYR A 851 -10.99 -30.91 -8.70
N ASP A 852 -11.81 -29.86 -8.58
CA ASP A 852 -12.42 -29.45 -7.32
C ASP A 852 -13.65 -28.55 -7.61
N PRO A 853 -14.78 -28.74 -6.92
CA PRO A 853 -16.01 -28.00 -7.20
C PRO A 853 -16.01 -26.54 -6.71
N TYR A 854 -15.01 -26.11 -5.91
CA TYR A 854 -14.94 -24.80 -5.26
C TYR A 854 -13.67 -24.01 -5.58
N VAL A 855 -12.62 -24.64 -6.12
CA VAL A 855 -11.39 -23.97 -6.55
C VAL A 855 -10.86 -24.51 -7.89
N PRO A 856 -10.15 -23.69 -8.67
CA PRO A 856 -9.90 -22.26 -8.48
C PRO A 856 -11.17 -21.40 -8.58
N THR A 857 -11.10 -20.15 -8.12
CA THR A 857 -12.20 -19.18 -8.18
C THR A 857 -11.75 -17.85 -8.77
N PHE A 858 -12.67 -17.03 -9.29
CA PHE A 858 -12.37 -15.68 -9.77
C PHE A 858 -12.14 -14.70 -8.61
N TRP A 859 -13.21 -14.17 -8.03
CA TRP A 859 -13.17 -12.96 -7.20
C TRP A 859 -13.98 -13.07 -5.90
N PRO A 860 -13.78 -14.10 -5.07
CA PRO A 860 -14.64 -14.35 -3.91
C PRO A 860 -14.70 -13.19 -2.92
N ALA A 861 -13.65 -12.35 -2.82
CA ALA A 861 -13.65 -11.18 -1.96
C ALA A 861 -14.67 -10.10 -2.34
N ARG A 862 -15.11 -10.00 -3.60
CA ARG A 862 -16.15 -9.05 -4.03
C ARG A 862 -17.42 -9.74 -4.48
N VAL A 863 -17.28 -10.93 -5.07
CA VAL A 863 -18.35 -11.76 -5.59
C VAL A 863 -18.28 -13.12 -4.88
N PRO A 864 -18.86 -13.25 -3.68
CA PRO A 864 -18.82 -14.49 -2.92
C PRO A 864 -19.35 -15.68 -3.73
N ASN A 865 -18.79 -16.87 -3.54
CA ASN A 865 -19.27 -18.09 -4.20
C ASN A 865 -20.10 -18.94 -3.24
N ASN A 866 -19.55 -19.18 -2.04
CA ASN A 866 -20.19 -20.01 -1.02
C ASN A 866 -20.06 -19.33 0.34
N ILE A 867 -21.18 -19.24 1.05
CA ILE A 867 -21.36 -18.38 2.23
C ILE A 867 -21.94 -19.17 3.40
N LEU A 868 -21.68 -18.69 4.62
CA LEU A 868 -22.44 -19.13 5.79
C LEU A 868 -23.74 -18.34 5.86
N ALA A 869 -24.89 -19.04 5.83
CA ALA A 869 -26.18 -18.38 5.87
C ALA A 869 -26.53 -17.93 7.30
N LEU A 870 -27.30 -16.85 7.42
CA LEU A 870 -27.83 -16.38 8.70
C LEU A 870 -28.61 -17.47 9.46
N SER A 871 -29.40 -18.29 8.76
CA SER A 871 -30.15 -19.42 9.34
C SER A 871 -29.26 -20.45 10.01
N ASP A 872 -28.11 -20.73 9.41
CA ASP A 872 -27.15 -21.73 9.90
C ASP A 872 -26.39 -21.17 11.10
N ALA A 873 -26.03 -19.89 11.04
CA ALA A 873 -25.39 -19.20 12.16
C ALA A 873 -26.27 -19.14 13.41
N ILE A 874 -27.58 -18.91 13.27
CA ILE A 874 -28.53 -18.95 14.39
C ILE A 874 -28.59 -20.36 15.00
N GLN A 875 -28.59 -21.39 14.16
CA GLN A 875 -28.60 -22.77 14.63
C GLN A 875 -27.32 -23.14 15.39
N LEU A 876 -26.15 -22.58 15.04
CA LEU A 876 -24.89 -22.80 15.78
C LEU A 876 -24.95 -22.38 17.25
N GLU A 877 -25.77 -21.38 17.58
CA GLU A 877 -25.98 -20.88 18.94
C GLU A 877 -26.88 -21.82 19.77
N SER A 878 -27.59 -22.76 19.13
CA SER A 878 -28.51 -23.64 19.82
C SER A 878 -27.79 -24.50 20.87
N PRO A 879 -28.29 -24.52 22.13
CA PRO A 879 -27.75 -25.41 23.17
C PRO A 879 -28.12 -26.89 22.92
N GLU A 880 -29.06 -27.17 22.01
CA GLU A 880 -29.52 -28.52 21.69
C GLU A 880 -28.57 -29.28 20.75
N LEU A 881 -27.76 -28.56 19.97
CA LEU A 881 -26.81 -29.17 19.05
C LEU A 881 -25.54 -29.61 19.77
N GLY A 882 -25.17 -30.88 19.59
CA GLY A 882 -23.86 -31.38 20.01
C GLY A 882 -22.73 -30.79 19.19
N MET A 883 -21.50 -30.78 19.72
CA MET A 883 -20.36 -30.14 19.06
C MET A 883 -20.07 -30.69 17.66
N LYS A 884 -20.33 -31.99 17.42
CA LYS A 884 -20.17 -32.60 16.09
C LYS A 884 -21.15 -32.01 15.07
N GLU A 885 -22.39 -31.76 15.48
CA GLU A 885 -23.43 -31.17 14.63
C GLU A 885 -23.12 -29.70 14.36
N LYS A 886 -22.67 -28.96 15.38
CA LYS A 886 -22.19 -27.57 15.21
C LYS A 886 -21.03 -27.47 14.23
N LEU A 887 -20.04 -28.37 14.31
CA LEU A 887 -18.92 -28.40 13.37
C LEU A 887 -19.38 -28.74 11.94
N ALA A 888 -20.31 -29.70 11.78
CA ALA A 888 -20.86 -30.04 10.47
C ALA A 888 -21.65 -28.87 9.86
N LEU A 889 -22.45 -28.17 10.68
CA LEU A 889 -23.22 -27.00 10.29
C LEU A 889 -22.30 -25.82 9.94
N PHE A 890 -21.27 -25.57 10.73
CA PHE A 890 -20.27 -24.55 10.40
C PHE A 890 -19.51 -24.88 9.12
N ASN A 891 -19.31 -26.15 8.79
CA ASN A 891 -18.62 -26.54 7.56
C ASN A 891 -19.52 -26.49 6.31
N TYR A 892 -20.84 -26.44 6.50
CA TYR A 892 -21.79 -26.26 5.41
C TYR A 892 -21.72 -24.83 4.87
N ARG A 893 -21.81 -24.70 3.54
CA ARG A 893 -21.79 -23.42 2.83
C ARG A 893 -22.87 -23.43 1.76
N LYS A 894 -23.71 -22.39 1.75
CA LYS A 894 -24.76 -22.17 0.73
C LYS A 894 -24.15 -21.48 -0.49
N GLU A 895 -24.59 -21.83 -1.70
CA GLU A 895 -24.25 -21.06 -2.92
C GLU A 895 -24.81 -19.63 -2.83
N TRP A 896 -23.97 -18.63 -3.06
CA TRP A 896 -24.33 -17.22 -2.90
C TRP A 896 -25.39 -16.76 -3.92
N LEU A 897 -25.29 -17.23 -5.17
CA LEU A 897 -26.25 -16.92 -6.23
C LEU A 897 -27.64 -17.52 -6.00
N ALA A 898 -27.79 -18.48 -5.07
CA ALA A 898 -29.09 -19.06 -4.74
C ALA A 898 -30.05 -18.07 -4.06
N ASP A 899 -29.57 -16.89 -3.67
CA ASP A 899 -30.42 -15.78 -3.21
C ASP A 899 -31.15 -15.05 -4.37
N LEU A 900 -30.76 -15.30 -5.63
CA LEU A 900 -31.48 -14.78 -6.80
C LEU A 900 -32.80 -15.54 -7.00
N PRO A 901 -33.79 -14.91 -7.67
CA PRO A 901 -35.07 -15.57 -7.94
C PRO A 901 -34.89 -16.85 -8.76
N GLY A 902 -35.62 -17.89 -8.36
CA GLY A 902 -35.51 -19.22 -8.96
C GLY A 902 -34.41 -20.08 -8.34
N GLU A 903 -33.67 -19.56 -7.34
CA GLU A 903 -32.60 -20.25 -6.62
C GLU A 903 -31.61 -20.92 -7.59
N PRO A 904 -31.01 -20.13 -8.50
CA PRO A 904 -30.18 -20.68 -9.56
C PRO A 904 -29.02 -21.46 -8.96
N THR A 905 -28.79 -22.63 -9.53
CA THR A 905 -27.65 -23.48 -9.21
C THR A 905 -26.62 -23.34 -10.31
N ARG A 906 -25.44 -23.93 -10.13
CA ARG A 906 -24.44 -24.01 -11.19
C ARG A 906 -24.92 -24.68 -12.49
N PHE A 907 -26.01 -25.46 -12.45
CA PHE A 907 -26.62 -26.15 -13.59
C PHE A 907 -27.77 -25.37 -14.26
N THR A 908 -28.19 -24.24 -13.70
CA THR A 908 -29.22 -23.38 -14.30
C THR A 908 -28.71 -22.78 -15.61
N ASP A 909 -29.60 -22.53 -16.59
CA ASP A 909 -29.23 -21.93 -17.87
C ASP A 909 -28.48 -20.62 -17.64
N TYR A 910 -27.30 -20.53 -18.25
CA TYR A 910 -26.39 -19.42 -18.04
C TYR A 910 -27.04 -18.05 -18.32
N ARG A 911 -27.88 -17.94 -19.36
CA ARG A 911 -28.52 -16.67 -19.72
C ARG A 911 -29.61 -16.29 -18.72
N GLU A 912 -30.30 -17.27 -18.14
CA GLU A 912 -31.25 -17.01 -17.06
C GLU A 912 -30.55 -16.41 -15.84
N VAL A 913 -29.38 -16.94 -15.46
CA VAL A 913 -28.63 -16.43 -14.30
C VAL A 913 -28.15 -15.00 -14.53
N ILE A 914 -27.52 -14.71 -15.67
CA ILE A 914 -26.99 -13.36 -15.91
C ILE A 914 -28.09 -12.29 -16.01
N ASN A 915 -29.22 -12.61 -16.64
CA ASN A 915 -30.35 -11.65 -16.74
C ASN A 915 -31.12 -11.52 -15.42
N SER A 916 -31.12 -12.57 -14.57
CA SER A 916 -31.63 -12.47 -13.20
C SER A 916 -30.78 -11.51 -12.37
N MET A 917 -29.44 -11.59 -12.47
CA MET A 917 -28.54 -10.65 -11.80
C MET A 917 -28.76 -9.21 -12.27
N VAL A 918 -28.95 -8.95 -13.57
CA VAL A 918 -29.28 -7.60 -14.09
C VAL A 918 -30.48 -6.99 -13.36
N SER A 919 -31.52 -7.79 -13.13
CA SER A 919 -32.78 -7.31 -12.54
C SER A 919 -32.80 -7.32 -11.00
N HIS A 920 -31.94 -8.13 -10.38
CA HIS A 920 -32.06 -8.52 -8.97
C HIS A 920 -30.71 -8.57 -8.24
N TYR A 921 -29.71 -7.82 -8.70
CA TYR A 921 -28.40 -7.72 -8.05
C TYR A 921 -28.50 -7.28 -6.58
N ASP A 922 -29.57 -6.59 -6.20
CA ASP A 922 -29.80 -6.18 -4.82
C ASP A 922 -30.26 -7.32 -3.90
N ARG A 923 -30.56 -8.52 -4.42
CA ARG A 923 -31.12 -9.62 -3.60
C ARG A 923 -30.08 -10.50 -2.92
N VAL A 924 -28.90 -10.64 -3.51
CA VAL A 924 -27.82 -11.49 -3.01
C VAL A 924 -27.26 -11.00 -1.68
N GLY A 925 -26.84 -11.92 -0.81
CA GLY A 925 -26.40 -11.57 0.54
C GLY A 925 -25.13 -10.71 0.60
N VAL A 926 -25.06 -9.81 1.60
CA VAL A 926 -23.83 -9.09 1.97
C VAL A 926 -23.18 -9.81 3.16
N VAL A 927 -21.91 -10.18 3.03
CA VAL A 927 -21.14 -10.92 4.04
C VAL A 927 -20.57 -9.95 5.07
N LEU A 928 -21.03 -10.06 6.31
CA LEU A 928 -20.64 -9.22 7.44
C LEU A 928 -20.27 -10.07 8.65
N GLN A 929 -19.43 -9.54 9.53
CA GLN A 929 -19.03 -10.24 10.75
C GLN A 929 -20.17 -10.24 11.79
N ARG A 930 -20.30 -11.35 12.53
CA ARG A 930 -21.22 -11.55 13.64
C ARG A 930 -20.51 -12.34 14.74
N GLU A 931 -20.76 -11.97 15.99
CA GLU A 931 -20.34 -12.76 17.15
C GLU A 931 -21.34 -13.89 17.42
N VAL A 932 -20.84 -15.09 17.69
CA VAL A 932 -21.63 -16.31 17.95
C VAL A 932 -21.14 -17.00 19.21
N GLU A 933 -22.07 -17.30 20.11
CA GLU A 933 -21.79 -17.98 21.38
C GLU A 933 -21.78 -19.51 21.24
N GLY A 934 -21.06 -20.21 22.12
CA GLY A 934 -21.13 -21.67 22.23
C GLY A 934 -20.42 -22.45 21.10
N VAL A 935 -19.43 -21.83 20.44
CA VAL A 935 -18.60 -22.39 19.35
C VAL A 935 -17.09 -22.30 19.64
N GLU A 936 -16.68 -22.57 20.87
CA GLU A 936 -15.30 -22.37 21.38
C GLU A 936 -14.16 -23.01 20.57
N ARG A 937 -14.43 -24.04 19.73
CA ARG A 937 -13.40 -24.67 18.87
C ARG A 937 -13.35 -24.15 17.43
N ILE A 938 -14.11 -23.12 17.10
CA ILE A 938 -14.21 -22.58 15.73
C ILE A 938 -13.62 -21.17 15.70
N THR A 939 -14.40 -20.20 16.13
CA THR A 939 -14.08 -18.79 16.38
C THR A 939 -15.37 -18.16 16.89
N ASP A 940 -15.28 -17.22 17.84
CA ASP A 940 -16.42 -16.44 18.30
C ASP A 940 -16.84 -15.38 17.27
N LYS A 941 -15.94 -15.00 16.37
CA LYS A 941 -16.18 -14.06 15.25
C LYS A 941 -16.32 -14.82 13.95
N ILE A 942 -17.55 -15.00 13.49
CA ILE A 942 -17.87 -15.58 12.19
C ILE A 942 -18.29 -14.49 11.20
N GLN A 943 -18.31 -14.77 9.90
CA GLN A 943 -18.97 -13.90 8.93
C GLN A 943 -20.11 -14.63 8.24
N ILE A 944 -21.23 -13.91 8.09
CA ILE A 944 -22.48 -14.45 7.59
C ILE A 944 -23.03 -13.56 6.49
N ALA A 945 -23.67 -14.19 5.51
CA ALA A 945 -24.37 -13.45 4.47
C ALA A 945 -25.76 -13.06 4.96
N PHE A 946 -26.03 -11.76 4.94
CA PHE A 946 -27.34 -11.19 5.21
C PHE A 946 -28.13 -11.00 3.89
N PRO A 947 -29.13 -11.84 3.59
CA PRO A 947 -29.97 -11.67 2.41
C PRO A 947 -30.94 -10.51 2.60
N LYS A 948 -31.59 -10.07 1.50
CA LYS A 948 -32.61 -9.01 1.50
C LYS A 948 -33.73 -9.31 2.52
N THR A 949 -33.77 -8.55 3.61
CA THR A 949 -34.68 -8.71 4.76
C THR A 949 -36.11 -8.28 4.43
N LEU A 950 -36.98 -9.29 4.32
CA LEU A 950 -38.35 -9.42 4.88
C LEU A 950 -38.85 -10.82 4.50
N GLN A 951 -38.55 -11.26 3.27
CA GLN A 951 -38.82 -12.62 2.80
C GLN A 951 -37.99 -13.66 3.56
N HIS A 952 -36.71 -13.38 3.86
CA HIS A 952 -35.93 -14.26 4.71
C HIS A 952 -36.36 -14.21 6.18
N LEU A 953 -36.88 -13.06 6.65
CA LEU A 953 -37.52 -12.98 7.97
C LEU A 953 -38.75 -13.90 8.04
N VAL A 954 -39.59 -13.87 7.00
CA VAL A 954 -40.74 -14.78 6.85
C VAL A 954 -40.28 -16.24 6.71
N ASN A 955 -39.18 -16.51 5.99
CA ASN A 955 -38.66 -17.87 5.83
C ASN A 955 -37.98 -18.40 7.11
N VAL A 956 -37.27 -17.56 7.86
CA VAL A 956 -36.70 -17.89 9.17
C VAL A 956 -37.80 -18.10 10.19
N ILE A 957 -38.82 -17.22 10.21
CA ILE A 957 -40.03 -17.42 11.02
C ILE A 957 -40.72 -18.73 10.60
N TYR A 958 -40.84 -19.03 9.30
CA TYR A 958 -41.43 -20.26 8.77
C TYR A 958 -40.65 -21.53 9.15
N GLU A 959 -39.32 -21.51 9.05
CA GLU A 959 -38.39 -22.57 9.45
C GLU A 959 -38.46 -22.81 10.97
N LEU A 960 -38.42 -21.76 11.77
CA LEU A 960 -38.60 -21.82 13.24
C LEU A 960 -39.99 -22.33 13.62
N LEU A 961 -41.02 -22.02 12.83
CA LEU A 961 -42.38 -22.53 13.02
C LEU A 961 -42.56 -24.00 12.58
N HIS A 962 -41.64 -24.55 11.77
CA HIS A 962 -41.64 -25.94 11.28
C HIS A 962 -40.84 -26.92 12.16
N GLN A 963 -40.07 -26.44 13.15
CA GLN A 963 -39.41 -27.30 14.14
C GLN A 963 -40.42 -27.91 15.14
N PRO A 964 -40.20 -29.12 15.67
CA PRO A 964 -41.21 -29.83 16.46
C PRO A 964 -41.47 -29.19 17.84
N THR A 965 -42.61 -28.52 17.98
CA THR A 965 -43.43 -28.28 19.21
C THR A 965 -42.85 -27.59 20.46
N TRP A 966 -41.60 -27.13 20.52
CA TRP A 966 -41.07 -26.52 21.76
C TRP A 966 -40.91 -24.99 21.77
N LEU A 967 -41.02 -24.30 20.64
CA LEU A 967 -40.95 -22.83 20.59
C LEU A 967 -42.33 -22.20 20.85
N THR A 968 -42.52 -21.63 22.05
CA THR A 968 -43.70 -20.83 22.38
C THR A 968 -43.61 -19.43 21.76
N LYS A 969 -44.74 -18.70 21.72
CA LYS A 969 -44.74 -17.28 21.31
C LYS A 969 -43.73 -16.45 22.10
N ASP A 970 -43.60 -16.73 23.40
CA ASP A 970 -42.70 -16.02 24.29
C ASP A 970 -41.23 -16.35 23.98
N ASP A 971 -40.92 -17.58 23.58
CA ASP A 971 -39.57 -17.98 23.13
C ASP A 971 -39.20 -17.32 21.79
N LEU A 972 -40.15 -17.27 20.84
CA LEU A 972 -39.96 -16.58 19.56
C LEU A 972 -39.75 -15.07 19.78
N TYR A 973 -40.50 -14.47 20.71
CA TYR A 973 -40.36 -13.06 21.08
C TYR A 973 -39.04 -12.82 21.84
N ALA A 974 -38.60 -13.75 22.69
CA ALA A 974 -37.32 -13.67 23.39
C ALA A 974 -36.12 -13.78 22.44
N ILE A 975 -36.23 -14.56 21.35
CA ILE A 975 -35.21 -14.69 20.30
C ILE A 975 -35.21 -13.46 19.39
N LEU A 976 -36.37 -12.98 18.96
CA LEU A 976 -36.48 -11.93 17.93
C LEU A 976 -36.34 -10.51 18.50
N LYS A 977 -36.70 -10.27 19.78
CA LYS A 977 -36.67 -8.93 20.39
C LYS A 977 -35.25 -8.35 20.59
N PRO A 978 -34.21 -9.13 20.96
CA PRO A 978 -32.84 -8.66 20.96
C PRO A 978 -32.29 -8.37 19.55
N ILE A 979 -32.75 -9.14 18.54
CA ILE A 979 -32.30 -9.05 17.15
C ILE A 979 -32.86 -7.80 16.46
N PHE A 980 -34.13 -7.46 16.72
CA PHE A 980 -34.85 -6.39 16.02
C PHE A 980 -35.14 -5.17 16.90
N LYS A 981 -34.46 -5.01 18.04
CA LYS A 981 -34.62 -3.96 19.07
C LYS A 981 -35.68 -2.87 18.76
N ASP A 982 -35.35 -1.93 17.89
CA ASP A 982 -36.14 -0.72 17.63
C ASP A 982 -37.29 -0.93 16.62
N ASP A 983 -37.22 -1.98 15.81
CA ASP A 983 -38.22 -2.37 14.81
C ASP A 983 -39.12 -3.54 15.24
N PHE A 984 -38.85 -4.16 16.39
CA PHE A 984 -39.62 -5.29 16.92
C PHE A 984 -41.12 -4.97 17.03
N ASN A 985 -41.44 -3.75 17.44
CA ASN A 985 -42.83 -3.27 17.52
C ASN A 985 -43.50 -3.09 16.14
N LYS A 986 -42.72 -2.88 15.06
CA LYS A 986 -43.24 -2.74 13.68
C LYS A 986 -43.50 -4.10 13.03
N ILE A 987 -42.67 -5.10 13.32
CA ILE A 987 -42.84 -6.48 12.80
C ILE A 987 -43.76 -7.35 13.67
N GLY A 988 -44.06 -6.93 14.90
CA GLY A 988 -44.90 -7.66 15.86
C GLY A 988 -46.27 -8.07 15.29
N ASN A 989 -46.92 -7.18 14.53
CA ASN A 989 -48.21 -7.49 13.89
C ASN A 989 -48.11 -8.61 12.83
N THR A 990 -46.99 -8.68 12.10
CA THR A 990 -46.74 -9.73 11.12
C THR A 990 -46.46 -11.07 11.82
N ILE A 991 -45.73 -11.04 12.93
CA ILE A 991 -45.44 -12.23 13.75
C ILE A 991 -46.73 -12.76 14.40
N ASP A 992 -47.55 -11.88 14.97
CA ASP A 992 -48.86 -12.22 15.55
C ASP A 992 -49.80 -12.85 14.50
N PHE A 993 -49.84 -12.29 13.28
CA PHE A 993 -50.62 -12.85 12.18
C PHE A 993 -50.13 -14.25 11.75
N LEU A 994 -48.82 -14.47 11.66
CA LEU A 994 -48.24 -15.77 11.29
C LEU A 994 -48.47 -16.84 12.37
N LEU A 995 -48.44 -16.46 13.66
CA LEU A 995 -48.77 -17.35 14.78
C LEU A 995 -50.26 -17.71 14.80
N GLU A 996 -51.15 -16.73 14.60
CA GLU A 996 -52.59 -16.98 14.50
C GLU A 996 -52.93 -17.88 13.30
N PHE A 997 -52.20 -17.72 12.19
CA PHE A 997 -52.32 -18.57 11.02
C PHE A 997 -51.84 -20.01 11.28
N LYS A 998 -50.72 -20.20 12.00
CA LYS A 998 -50.23 -21.53 12.42
C LYS A 998 -51.28 -22.25 13.27
N GLU A 999 -51.83 -21.58 14.29
CA GLU A 999 -52.90 -22.15 15.12
C GLU A 999 -54.14 -22.51 14.30
N ARG A 1000 -54.57 -21.65 13.37
CA ARG A 1000 -55.72 -21.94 12.50
C ARG A 1000 -55.46 -23.14 11.58
N THR A 1001 -54.24 -23.26 11.06
CA THR A 1001 -53.82 -24.34 10.15
C THR A 1001 -53.70 -25.66 10.90
N GLU A 1002 -53.11 -25.68 12.10
CA GLU A 1002 -53.06 -26.87 12.97
C GLU A 1002 -54.46 -27.32 13.43
N LYS A 1003 -55.35 -26.36 13.71
CA LYS A 1003 -56.76 -26.63 14.06
C LYS A 1003 -57.56 -27.16 12.86
N PHE A 1004 -57.22 -26.74 11.64
CA PHE A 1004 -57.79 -27.27 10.40
C PHE A 1004 -57.26 -28.67 10.07
N LEU A 1005 -55.95 -28.91 10.23
CA LEU A 1005 -55.33 -30.22 10.06
C LEU A 1005 -55.84 -31.24 11.09
N SER A 1006 -55.94 -30.87 12.37
CA SER A 1006 -56.49 -31.75 13.41
C SER A 1006 -57.96 -32.11 13.16
N LYS A 1007 -58.79 -31.17 12.68
CA LYS A 1007 -60.17 -31.44 12.25
C LYS A 1007 -60.25 -32.34 11.01
N SER A 1008 -59.32 -32.19 10.08
CA SER A 1008 -59.24 -33.01 8.86
C SER A 1008 -58.77 -34.44 9.19
N ILE A 1009 -57.76 -34.59 10.04
CA ILE A 1009 -57.28 -35.88 10.57
C ILE A 1009 -58.39 -36.57 11.40
N ALA A 1010 -59.09 -35.82 12.26
CA ALA A 1010 -60.24 -36.35 13.01
C ALA A 1010 -61.40 -36.78 12.10
N SER A 1011 -61.63 -36.08 10.98
CA SER A 1011 -62.64 -36.47 9.99
C SER A 1011 -62.23 -37.72 9.21
N ILE A 1012 -60.95 -37.87 8.86
CA ILE A 1012 -60.39 -39.07 8.23
C ILE A 1012 -60.48 -40.28 9.19
N ALA A 1013 -60.13 -40.11 10.46
CA ALA A 1013 -60.28 -41.15 11.49
C ALA A 1013 -61.75 -41.55 11.74
N LYS A 1014 -62.69 -40.62 11.52
CA LYS A 1014 -64.14 -40.88 11.61
C LYS A 1014 -64.65 -41.66 10.40
N ILE A 1015 -64.09 -41.40 9.21
CA ILE A 1015 -64.36 -42.13 7.96
C ILE A 1015 -63.82 -43.58 8.03
N GLU A 1016 -62.63 -43.79 8.61
CA GLU A 1016 -62.09 -45.14 8.85
C GLU A 1016 -62.98 -45.95 9.82
N LYS A 1017 -63.58 -45.28 10.82
CA LYS A 1017 -64.52 -45.90 11.77
C LYS A 1017 -65.89 -46.23 11.16
N SER A 1018 -66.35 -45.48 10.16
CA SER A 1018 -67.68 -45.68 9.55
C SER A 1018 -67.68 -46.59 8.32
N SER A 1019 -66.54 -46.78 7.65
CA SER A 1019 -66.43 -47.55 6.40
C SER A 1019 -65.84 -48.95 6.56
N GLY A 1020 -65.30 -49.30 7.75
CA GLY A 1020 -64.74 -50.63 8.02
C GLY A 1020 -63.42 -50.95 7.30
N VAL A 1021 -62.85 -49.99 6.55
CA VAL A 1021 -61.58 -50.15 5.83
C VAL A 1021 -60.46 -49.55 6.66
N LYS A 1022 -59.54 -50.41 7.15
CA LYS A 1022 -58.24 -49.96 7.67
C LYS A 1022 -57.33 -49.63 6.49
N LEU A 1023 -57.01 -48.35 6.30
CA LEU A 1023 -55.99 -47.93 5.34
C LEU A 1023 -54.60 -48.08 5.98
N LEU A 1024 -53.90 -49.17 5.69
CA LEU A 1024 -52.47 -49.31 6.00
C LEU A 1024 -51.68 -49.56 4.69
N SER A 1025 -50.90 -48.56 4.26
CA SER A 1025 -49.43 -48.66 4.13
C SER A 1025 -48.85 -47.48 3.33
N GLY A 1026 -48.01 -46.67 3.99
CA GLY A 1026 -46.79 -46.01 3.49
C GLY A 1026 -46.82 -45.04 2.29
N VAL A 1027 -47.48 -45.35 1.18
CA VAL A 1027 -47.20 -44.74 -0.13
C VAL A 1027 -48.17 -43.60 -0.49
N GLN A 1028 -49.36 -43.54 0.11
CA GLN A 1028 -50.30 -42.42 -0.11
C GLN A 1028 -50.17 -41.28 0.90
N LYS A 1029 -49.47 -41.49 2.03
CA LYS A 1029 -49.22 -40.43 3.01
C LYS A 1029 -48.43 -39.28 2.36
N SER A 1030 -47.43 -39.62 1.54
CA SER A 1030 -46.66 -38.65 0.75
C SER A 1030 -47.48 -37.94 -0.34
N ARG A 1031 -48.51 -38.58 -0.89
CA ARG A 1031 -49.35 -37.99 -1.96
C ARG A 1031 -50.39 -37.03 -1.38
N SER A 1032 -50.96 -37.35 -0.21
CA SER A 1032 -51.84 -36.47 0.54
C SER A 1032 -51.06 -35.31 1.18
N GLU A 1033 -49.86 -35.57 1.73
CA GLU A 1033 -48.95 -34.53 2.22
C GLU A 1033 -48.45 -33.62 1.09
N ALA A 1034 -48.11 -34.17 -0.08
CA ALA A 1034 -47.75 -33.38 -1.26
C ALA A 1034 -48.93 -32.56 -1.80
N MET A 1035 -50.15 -33.09 -1.80
CA MET A 1035 -51.33 -32.35 -2.25
C MET A 1035 -51.70 -31.23 -1.27
N VAL A 1036 -51.55 -31.49 0.04
CA VAL A 1036 -51.74 -30.48 1.11
C VAL A 1036 -50.63 -29.43 1.07
N GLN A 1037 -49.37 -29.80 0.86
CA GLN A 1037 -48.27 -28.86 0.63
C GLN A 1037 -48.47 -28.03 -0.62
N THR A 1038 -49.00 -28.62 -1.70
CA THR A 1038 -49.30 -27.90 -2.95
C THR A 1038 -50.42 -26.89 -2.75
N GLN A 1039 -51.50 -27.27 -2.05
CA GLN A 1039 -52.60 -26.36 -1.70
C GLN A 1039 -52.17 -25.27 -0.71
N LEU A 1040 -51.27 -25.59 0.24
CA LEU A 1040 -50.65 -24.62 1.13
C LEU A 1040 -49.75 -23.65 0.36
N GLN A 1041 -48.92 -24.13 -0.58
CA GLN A 1041 -48.09 -23.28 -1.44
C GLN A 1041 -48.93 -22.38 -2.35
N GLU A 1042 -50.03 -22.87 -2.92
CA GLU A 1042 -50.96 -22.06 -3.73
C GLU A 1042 -51.73 -21.03 -2.89
N GLY A 1043 -52.16 -21.41 -1.68
CA GLY A 1043 -52.77 -20.50 -0.72
C GLY A 1043 -51.79 -19.41 -0.26
N LEU A 1044 -50.54 -19.79 0.03
CA LEU A 1044 -49.48 -18.87 0.43
C LEU A 1044 -49.10 -17.93 -0.71
N LYS A 1045 -49.03 -18.41 -1.96
CA LYS A 1045 -48.82 -17.56 -3.16
C LYS A 1045 -49.93 -16.53 -3.33
N ARG A 1046 -51.19 -16.90 -3.07
CA ARG A 1046 -52.31 -15.94 -3.08
C ARG A 1046 -52.19 -14.90 -1.99
N ILE A 1047 -51.83 -15.30 -0.78
CA ILE A 1047 -51.73 -14.40 0.38
C ILE A 1047 -50.51 -13.48 0.29
N ILE A 1048 -49.37 -13.97 -0.23
CA ILE A 1048 -48.20 -13.14 -0.56
C ILE A 1048 -48.60 -12.10 -1.61
N ALA A 1049 -49.37 -12.49 -2.63
CA ALA A 1049 -49.88 -11.55 -3.62
C ALA A 1049 -50.86 -10.52 -3.00
N GLU A 1050 -51.70 -10.92 -2.06
CA GLU A 1050 -52.66 -10.05 -1.36
C GLU A 1050 -51.98 -9.08 -0.38
N ALA A 1051 -50.96 -9.55 0.34
CA ALA A 1051 -50.11 -8.73 1.22
C ALA A 1051 -49.28 -7.73 0.42
N ASP A 1052 -48.71 -8.15 -0.71
CA ASP A 1052 -48.02 -7.30 -1.67
C ASP A 1052 -48.98 -6.27 -2.31
N GLU A 1053 -50.23 -6.65 -2.60
CA GLU A 1053 -51.27 -5.74 -3.11
C GLU A 1053 -51.71 -4.70 -2.05
N ASN A 1054 -51.86 -5.11 -0.80
CA ASN A 1054 -52.23 -4.22 0.31
C ASN A 1054 -51.07 -3.28 0.69
N TYR A 1055 -49.83 -3.74 0.63
CA TYR A 1055 -48.63 -2.91 0.79
C TYR A 1055 -48.50 -1.88 -0.35
N LYS A 1056 -48.78 -2.28 -1.60
CA LYS A 1056 -48.84 -1.36 -2.76
C LYS A 1056 -49.92 -0.29 -2.61
N LYS A 1057 -51.11 -0.66 -2.10
CA LYS A 1057 -52.22 0.28 -1.83
C LYS A 1057 -51.93 1.27 -0.71
N ALA A 1058 -51.10 0.90 0.27
CA ALA A 1058 -50.78 1.75 1.42
C ALA A 1058 -49.69 2.81 1.14
N ILE A 1059 -48.87 2.64 0.07
CA ILE A 1059 -47.63 3.42 -0.10
C ILE A 1059 -47.51 4.11 -1.48
N LEU A 1060 -48.17 3.64 -2.55
CA LEU A 1060 -48.06 4.27 -3.88
C LEU A 1060 -49.12 5.37 -4.10
N LYS A 1061 -48.71 6.51 -4.69
CA LYS A 1061 -49.62 7.61 -5.05
C LYS A 1061 -50.64 7.16 -6.13
N PRO A 1062 -51.90 7.63 -6.08
CA PRO A 1062 -52.92 7.30 -7.08
C PRO A 1062 -52.47 7.71 -8.50
N GLY A 1063 -52.48 6.75 -9.43
CA GLY A 1063 -52.16 6.99 -10.84
C GLY A 1063 -50.80 6.48 -11.32
N THR A 1064 -50.03 5.77 -10.49
CA THR A 1064 -48.81 5.09 -10.95
C THR A 1064 -49.18 3.73 -11.54
N GLU A 1065 -49.21 3.61 -12.87
CA GLU A 1065 -49.37 2.31 -13.54
C GLU A 1065 -48.10 1.48 -13.39
N VAL A 1066 -48.20 0.36 -12.66
CA VAL A 1066 -47.15 -0.66 -12.56
C VAL A 1066 -47.58 -1.84 -13.40
N ILE A 1067 -46.99 -2.00 -14.59
CA ILE A 1067 -47.16 -3.21 -15.39
C ILE A 1067 -46.40 -4.33 -14.67
N THR A 1068 -47.13 -5.33 -14.17
CA THR A 1068 -46.50 -6.47 -13.49
C THR A 1068 -45.84 -7.42 -14.49
N ILE A 1069 -44.74 -8.07 -14.08
CA ILE A 1069 -44.01 -9.09 -14.86
C ILE A 1069 -44.95 -10.20 -15.36
N HIS A 1070 -45.98 -10.53 -14.58
CA HIS A 1070 -47.02 -11.48 -14.97
C HIS A 1070 -47.83 -11.02 -16.20
N GLU A 1071 -48.08 -9.72 -16.34
CA GLU A 1071 -48.85 -9.14 -17.43
C GLU A 1071 -48.02 -8.96 -18.72
N GLN A 1072 -46.71 -8.73 -18.57
CA GLN A 1072 -45.75 -8.81 -19.68
C GLN A 1072 -45.58 -10.25 -20.20
N PHE A 1073 -45.52 -11.24 -19.30
CA PHE A 1073 -45.50 -12.66 -19.64
C PHE A 1073 -46.80 -13.11 -20.34
N ARG A 1074 -47.95 -12.62 -19.89
CA ARG A 1074 -49.28 -12.94 -20.46
C ARG A 1074 -49.48 -12.36 -21.86
N ARG A 1075 -48.92 -11.17 -22.13
CA ARG A 1075 -48.97 -10.52 -23.46
C ARG A 1075 -48.03 -11.18 -24.48
N GLN A 1076 -46.91 -11.75 -24.04
CA GLN A 1076 -45.99 -12.49 -24.92
C GLN A 1076 -46.46 -13.93 -25.22
N THR A 1077 -47.19 -14.57 -24.31
CA THR A 1077 -47.72 -15.93 -24.53
C THR A 1077 -48.96 -15.98 -25.42
N GLN A 1078 -49.64 -14.85 -25.67
CA GLN A 1078 -50.77 -14.79 -26.61
C GLN A 1078 -50.39 -14.71 -28.10
N HIS A 1079 -49.09 -14.60 -28.44
CA HIS A 1079 -48.63 -14.58 -29.84
C HIS A 1079 -48.08 -15.93 -30.35
N LYS A 1080 -48.20 -17.00 -29.55
CA LYS A 1080 -47.88 -18.39 -29.95
C LYS A 1080 -48.93 -19.40 -29.44
N GLN A 1081 -50.19 -19.12 -29.74
CA GLN A 1081 -51.18 -20.13 -30.14
C GLN A 1081 -51.53 -19.88 -31.60
#